data_AF-A0A2L0FBJ9-F1
#
_entry.id   AF-A0A2L0FBJ9-F1
#
_cell.length_a   1.000
_cell.length_b   1.000
_cell.length_c   1.000
_cell.angle_alpha   90.00
_cell.angle_beta   90.00
_cell.angle_gamma   90.00
#
_symmetry.space_group_name_H-M   'P 1'
#
loop_
_entity.id
_entity.type
_entity.pdbx_description
1 polymer ?
#
loop_
_entity_poly.entity_id
_entity_poly.type
_entity_poly.pdbx_seq_one_letter_code
_entity_poly.pdbx_strand_id
1 'polypeptide(L)'
;MNTTATGPLDKAGASVSRPLPASDAPRRTLTRRLSHALVLSCVALGTAGAGCNGLFGGGDDDLENGGNNSGSLDSGCTDNVEFFKANLWDPIMSSKCTVCHTEEGLAKGTRMVFDTSGTDEALQANFEAVRSMAALQVNGESALLLRPSGRHPDGHAGGALIPFQSDEYVAFEKFVSRVNLGVGCEEQPTACEPDMVSGRRVLRRMARVEFDRTVADLLGVDTTGYILPTDANVEGFDNNADALLYAGTDVQLMRDAAEDIAARVIEAPGSLVPCEIATGDDTCATEFFERFGRRAFRRPLTGEDRARYMELYRSVKADEGFAGGVQAMIAAALQSPYFLYRPELGAVAADGTYQLLPHEIASQLSYMIWSSMPDDELLSKAESGELATPAVISAEVDRMMQDPRAEAGVLRFFRTWLQLNGKPSKDMAAYPEYTEDVRQAIEKETAAFVRHLIREGSGSLSEMYTANYSYVNPELASFYGLQSPGGAADEDGMTRVDLTGSNRMGILTLGSVLSTHAHAGESSPVHRGKFVREQLLCQPLPPPPAGLDVKPPQPDPTKSTRERFFEHSNNEACGSCHSLIDGIGFGFEHFDGVGRYRDTDDGHPVDASGNIVGAEGTSGTFDGTGELAQKLAESPDAQACFTLQWLRFGFGAMDQADLSCMAEQITGKLGPEDLTVAGVIKAIAQSPRFTKRLAEAATGADPTPDPGGEPDPGGEPDPGGEPDPGGNTGPSGTDNDPPPTNGDFDVEEKVDSVWDGGGCESVVVTNLGDAKAAWEVTLQVDGTLNDVWNAAAESGNAGVKFSGVSYNAEIEPGASARFGFCWRD
;
A
#
# COMPACT_ATOMS: atom_id res chain seq x y z
N MET A 1 -8.89 -50.76 24.27
CA MET A 1 -8.48 -51.47 25.50
C MET A 1 -7.04 -51.06 25.78
N ASN A 2 -6.84 -50.09 26.68
CA ASN A 2 -6.35 -50.30 28.06
C ASN A 2 -4.90 -50.82 28.06
N THR A 3 -3.88 -50.07 28.48
CA THR A 3 -3.58 -49.70 29.89
C THR A 3 -2.29 -48.84 29.90
N THR A 4 -2.24 -47.61 30.43
CA THR A 4 -1.87 -47.18 31.83
C THR A 4 -0.43 -47.55 32.24
N ALA A 5 0.40 -46.76 32.95
CA ALA A 5 0.26 -45.46 33.60
C ALA A 5 1.59 -45.03 34.30
N THR A 6 1.79 -43.71 34.45
CA THR A 6 2.17 -42.94 35.67
C THR A 6 3.50 -43.11 36.41
N GLY A 7 4.35 -42.04 36.35
CA GLY A 7 4.84 -41.15 37.45
C GLY A 7 5.75 -41.71 38.58
N PRO A 8 6.32 -40.87 39.51
CA PRO A 8 6.11 -39.41 39.70
C PRO A 8 7.34 -38.53 40.15
N LEU A 9 7.16 -37.20 39.99
CA LEU A 9 7.41 -36.05 40.90
C LEU A 9 8.78 -35.72 41.56
N ASP A 10 9.15 -34.44 41.34
CA ASP A 10 9.45 -33.37 42.33
C ASP A 10 10.90 -32.95 42.71
N LYS A 11 11.17 -31.68 42.32
CA LYS A 11 11.61 -30.51 43.12
C LYS A 11 13.10 -30.14 43.28
N ALA A 12 13.40 -29.03 42.61
CA ALA A 12 13.95 -27.76 43.13
C ALA A 12 15.47 -27.64 43.39
N GLY A 13 16.06 -26.59 42.80
CA GLY A 13 17.24 -25.93 43.38
C GLY A 13 18.14 -25.17 42.40
N ALA A 14 18.02 -23.84 42.43
CA ALA A 14 19.06 -22.85 42.19
C ALA A 14 19.35 -22.35 40.75
N SER A 15 18.95 -21.10 40.56
CA SER A 15 19.50 -20.09 39.66
C SER A 15 21.03 -20.04 39.66
N VAL A 16 21.65 -20.05 38.47
CA VAL A 16 22.91 -19.35 38.23
C VAL A 16 22.85 -18.73 36.83
N SER A 17 22.63 -17.43 36.81
CA SER A 17 22.89 -16.57 35.66
C SER A 17 24.37 -16.69 35.28
N ARG A 18 24.66 -17.08 34.04
CA ARG A 18 26.00 -16.97 33.46
C ARG A 18 25.94 -16.04 32.24
N PRO A 19 26.80 -15.00 32.15
CA PRO A 19 26.79 -14.08 31.03
C PRO A 19 27.28 -14.78 29.75
N LEU A 20 26.72 -14.39 28.61
CA LEU A 20 27.23 -14.71 27.28
C LEU A 20 28.67 -14.18 27.14
N PRO A 21 29.60 -14.94 26.55
CA PRO A 21 30.95 -14.44 26.31
C PRO A 21 30.92 -13.41 25.18
N ALA A 22 31.57 -12.27 25.41
CA ALA A 22 31.91 -11.32 24.37
C ALA A 22 32.79 -12.01 23.32
N SER A 23 32.30 -12.14 22.09
CA SER A 23 33.12 -12.53 20.94
C SER A 23 33.60 -11.27 20.23
N ASP A 24 34.73 -10.75 20.71
CA ASP A 24 35.66 -10.01 19.86
C ASP A 24 36.22 -10.97 18.81
N ALA A 25 35.73 -10.87 17.58
CA ALA A 25 36.39 -11.39 16.39
C ALA A 25 36.60 -10.23 15.41
N PRO A 26 37.78 -10.12 14.77
CA PRO A 26 38.15 -8.93 14.02
C PRO A 26 37.30 -8.83 12.75
N ARG A 27 36.52 -7.76 12.61
CA ARG A 27 35.93 -7.32 11.33
C ARG A 27 37.07 -7.15 10.32
N ARG A 28 37.33 -8.17 9.50
CA ARG A 28 38.10 -8.01 8.27
C ARG A 28 37.18 -7.27 7.29
N THR A 29 37.55 -6.02 7.03
CA THR A 29 36.99 -5.15 5.99
C THR A 29 36.84 -5.87 4.66
N LEU A 30 35.61 -6.28 4.32
CA LEU A 30 35.20 -6.78 3.00
C LEU A 30 34.64 -5.66 2.08
N THR A 31 34.52 -4.44 2.58
CA THR A 31 33.76 -3.33 1.97
C THR A 31 34.48 -2.54 0.86
N ARG A 32 35.52 -3.06 0.20
CA ARG A 32 36.27 -2.26 -0.79
C ARG A 32 36.50 -2.83 -2.19
N ARG A 33 36.01 -4.04 -2.52
CA ARG A 33 36.30 -4.64 -3.85
C ARG A 33 35.13 -5.22 -4.65
N LEU A 34 33.97 -5.51 -4.03
CA LEU A 34 32.75 -5.84 -4.78
C LEU A 34 32.23 -4.67 -5.64
N SER A 35 32.55 -3.43 -5.26
CA SER A 35 32.18 -2.22 -6.00
C SER A 35 32.87 -2.09 -7.38
N HIS A 36 33.93 -2.85 -7.67
CA HIS A 36 34.64 -2.78 -8.96
C HIS A 36 34.21 -3.86 -9.97
N ALA A 37 33.59 -4.96 -9.51
CA ALA A 37 33.13 -6.01 -10.42
C ALA A 37 31.74 -5.72 -11.02
N LEU A 38 30.89 -4.96 -10.32
CA LEU A 38 29.54 -4.60 -10.81
C LEU A 38 29.49 -3.39 -11.77
N VAL A 39 30.58 -2.63 -11.94
CA VAL A 39 30.61 -1.41 -12.77
C VAL A 39 30.97 -1.69 -14.24
N LEU A 40 31.35 -2.92 -14.61
CA LEU A 40 31.52 -3.34 -16.01
C LEU A 40 30.30 -4.07 -16.55
N SER A 41 29.20 -3.35 -16.79
CA SER A 41 28.13 -3.79 -17.71
C SER A 41 27.41 -2.64 -18.44
N CYS A 42 27.98 -1.44 -18.45
CA CYS A 42 27.43 -0.30 -19.21
C CYS A 42 28.42 0.32 -20.19
N VAL A 43 29.21 -0.46 -20.94
CA VAL A 43 29.86 0.01 -22.19
C VAL A 43 30.11 -1.17 -23.13
N ALA A 44 29.14 -1.53 -23.98
CA ALA A 44 29.39 -2.37 -25.16
C ALA A 44 28.24 -2.33 -26.19
N LEU A 45 27.79 -1.14 -26.61
CA LEU A 45 27.05 -0.99 -27.87
C LEU A 45 27.52 0.27 -28.57
N GLY A 46 28.55 0.12 -29.39
CA GLY A 46 29.09 1.19 -30.20
C GLY A 46 30.14 0.67 -31.16
N THR A 47 29.70 -0.03 -32.21
CA THR A 47 30.32 -0.03 -33.55
C THR A 47 29.53 -0.93 -34.50
N ALA A 48 28.72 -0.34 -35.37
CA ALA A 48 28.53 -0.79 -36.76
C ALA A 48 27.68 0.25 -37.51
N GLY A 49 28.33 1.29 -38.04
CA GLY A 49 27.76 2.08 -39.11
C GLY A 49 28.04 1.40 -40.45
N ALA A 50 27.03 1.28 -41.32
CA ALA A 50 27.17 1.40 -42.77
C ALA A 50 25.80 1.33 -43.50
N GLY A 51 25.50 2.40 -44.25
CA GLY A 51 24.71 2.40 -45.50
C GLY A 51 23.19 2.57 -45.33
N CYS A 52 22.47 3.41 -46.07
CA CYS A 52 22.80 4.27 -47.21
C CYS A 52 21.69 5.33 -47.35
N ASN A 53 22.08 6.52 -47.81
CA ASN A 53 21.21 7.62 -48.22
C ASN A 53 20.37 7.30 -49.46
N GLY A 54 19.15 7.86 -49.47
CA GLY A 54 18.59 8.58 -50.62
C GLY A 54 17.53 7.86 -51.45
N LEU A 55 16.39 8.54 -51.69
CA LEU A 55 15.93 8.97 -53.03
C LEU A 55 14.48 9.54 -52.99
N PHE A 56 14.40 10.87 -53.12
CA PHE A 56 13.45 11.73 -53.87
C PHE A 56 11.99 11.32 -54.20
N GLY A 57 11.11 12.33 -54.03
CA GLY A 57 9.91 12.64 -54.84
C GLY A 57 8.66 12.88 -53.98
N GLY A 58 8.04 14.05 -53.83
CA GLY A 58 7.98 15.25 -54.68
C GLY A 58 6.77 15.18 -55.61
N GLY A 59 5.70 15.93 -55.33
CA GLY A 59 4.60 16.18 -56.28
C GLY A 59 3.23 16.45 -55.65
N ASP A 60 2.91 17.74 -55.50
CA ASP A 60 1.56 18.30 -55.36
C ASP A 60 0.72 18.06 -56.63
N ASP A 61 -0.61 17.95 -56.49
CA ASP A 61 -1.61 18.81 -57.17
C ASP A 61 -3.05 18.24 -57.08
N ASP A 62 -3.94 19.14 -56.66
CA ASP A 62 -5.35 19.35 -57.02
C ASP A 62 -6.43 18.27 -56.73
N LEU A 63 -7.35 18.58 -55.80
CA LEU A 63 -8.69 19.10 -56.14
C LEU A 63 -9.62 19.25 -54.90
N GLU A 64 -10.10 20.48 -54.76
CA GLU A 64 -11.33 21.03 -54.17
C GLU A 64 -12.43 20.14 -53.53
N ASN A 65 -13.07 20.78 -52.52
CA ASN A 65 -14.43 20.61 -52.01
C ASN A 65 -14.77 19.44 -51.06
N GLY A 66 -14.84 19.80 -49.77
CA GLY A 66 -16.09 19.80 -49.00
C GLY A 66 -16.77 18.45 -48.71
N GLY A 67 -16.85 18.12 -47.42
CA GLY A 67 -17.93 17.29 -46.88
C GLY A 67 -17.45 16.10 -46.05
N ASN A 68 -17.83 16.12 -44.78
CA ASN A 68 -18.09 14.99 -43.89
C ASN A 68 -17.10 13.82 -43.91
N ASN A 69 -16.36 13.67 -42.81
CA ASN A 69 -16.10 12.33 -42.29
C ASN A 69 -16.80 12.15 -40.94
N SER A 70 -18.11 12.01 -41.06
CA SER A 70 -18.93 11.22 -40.15
C SER A 70 -18.38 9.80 -40.10
N GLY A 71 -17.47 9.53 -39.16
CA GLY A 71 -17.20 8.21 -38.64
C GLY A 71 -18.28 7.80 -37.64
N SER A 72 -19.54 7.87 -38.05
CA SER A 72 -20.63 7.18 -37.34
C SER A 72 -20.60 5.72 -37.79
N LEU A 73 -19.93 4.89 -36.99
CA LEU A 73 -20.47 3.58 -36.69
C LEU A 73 -21.32 3.78 -35.44
N ASP A 74 -22.58 4.16 -35.69
CA ASP A 74 -23.75 4.14 -34.80
C ASP A 74 -23.46 3.67 -33.36
N SER A 75 -22.88 4.57 -32.55
CA SER A 75 -22.54 4.35 -31.13
C SER A 75 -23.40 5.19 -30.19
N GLY A 76 -24.51 5.76 -30.67
CA GLY A 76 -25.45 6.52 -29.85
C GLY A 76 -24.87 7.75 -29.11
N CYS A 77 -23.62 8.16 -29.40
CA CYS A 77 -22.93 9.21 -28.68
C CYS A 77 -23.16 10.59 -29.30
N THR A 78 -23.54 11.53 -28.43
CA THR A 78 -23.51 12.97 -28.69
C THR A 78 -22.05 13.44 -28.72
N ASP A 79 -21.67 14.39 -29.60
CA ASP A 79 -20.32 14.96 -29.65
C ASP A 79 -19.93 15.68 -28.33
N ASN A 80 -18.64 15.81 -28.00
CA ASN A 80 -18.20 16.43 -26.74
C ASN A 80 -18.65 17.89 -26.60
N VAL A 81 -18.73 18.63 -27.71
CA VAL A 81 -19.19 20.02 -27.72
C VAL A 81 -20.70 20.07 -27.53
N GLU A 82 -21.43 19.11 -28.09
CA GLU A 82 -22.87 18.98 -27.93
C GLU A 82 -23.26 18.52 -26.52
N PHE A 83 -22.49 17.60 -25.92
CA PHE A 83 -22.61 17.20 -24.51
C PHE A 83 -22.36 18.41 -23.58
N PHE A 84 -21.28 19.15 -23.84
CA PHE A 84 -20.97 20.38 -23.12
C PHE A 84 -22.12 21.38 -23.20
N LYS A 85 -22.67 21.58 -24.41
CA LYS A 85 -23.78 22.49 -24.64
C LYS A 85 -25.00 22.11 -23.80
N ALA A 86 -25.44 20.86 -23.92
CA ALA A 86 -26.68 20.38 -23.32
C ALA A 86 -26.62 20.23 -21.79
N ASN A 87 -25.45 19.87 -21.24
CA ASN A 87 -25.34 19.47 -19.83
C ASN A 87 -24.65 20.52 -18.95
N LEU A 88 -23.81 21.39 -19.52
CA LEU A 88 -23.09 22.41 -18.76
C LEU A 88 -23.47 23.81 -19.24
N TRP A 89 -23.33 24.09 -20.53
CA TRP A 89 -23.45 25.44 -21.06
C TRP A 89 -24.85 26.01 -20.90
N ASP A 90 -25.85 25.42 -21.55
CA ASP A 90 -27.22 25.90 -21.55
C ASP A 90 -27.87 25.89 -20.15
N PRO A 91 -27.76 24.80 -19.34
CA PRO A 91 -28.45 24.73 -18.05
C PRO A 91 -27.74 25.51 -16.93
N ILE A 92 -26.42 25.70 -17.01
CA ILE A 92 -25.62 26.18 -15.86
C ILE A 92 -24.75 27.38 -16.24
N MET A 93 -23.80 27.21 -17.15
CA MET A 93 -22.70 28.17 -17.32
C MET A 93 -23.13 29.45 -18.02
N SER A 94 -24.03 29.35 -18.99
CA SER A 94 -24.57 30.48 -19.75
C SER A 94 -25.36 31.48 -18.90
N SER A 95 -25.77 31.09 -17.68
CA SER A 95 -26.53 31.92 -16.74
C SER A 95 -25.81 32.20 -15.41
N LYS A 96 -25.05 31.25 -14.86
CA LYS A 96 -24.35 31.41 -13.57
C LYS A 96 -22.91 31.90 -13.71
N CYS A 97 -22.22 31.54 -14.80
CA CYS A 97 -20.78 31.82 -14.95
C CYS A 97 -20.49 33.03 -15.83
N THR A 98 -21.27 33.24 -16.90
CA THR A 98 -21.16 34.39 -17.83
C THR A 98 -21.41 35.75 -17.17
N VAL A 99 -22.06 35.78 -16.00
CA VAL A 99 -22.24 37.01 -15.20
C VAL A 99 -20.89 37.63 -14.82
N CYS A 100 -19.85 36.81 -14.65
CA CYS A 100 -18.52 37.25 -14.24
C CYS A 100 -17.44 36.97 -15.31
N HIS A 101 -17.55 35.87 -16.05
CA HIS A 101 -16.55 35.40 -17.01
C HIS A 101 -16.86 35.88 -18.44
N THR A 102 -16.86 37.19 -18.66
CA THR A 102 -16.99 37.84 -19.98
C THR A 102 -15.92 38.92 -20.13
N GLU A 103 -15.71 39.44 -21.35
CA GLU A 103 -14.70 40.50 -21.60
C GLU A 103 -14.94 41.76 -20.74
N GLU A 104 -16.20 42.03 -20.40
CA GLU A 104 -16.60 43.16 -19.55
C GLU A 104 -16.84 42.76 -18.08
N GLY A 105 -16.77 41.48 -17.76
CA GLY A 105 -17.08 40.91 -16.45
C GLY A 105 -15.94 41.02 -15.42
N LEU A 106 -16.27 40.76 -14.16
CA LEU A 106 -15.31 40.83 -13.04
C LEU A 106 -14.15 39.84 -13.15
N ALA A 107 -14.31 38.76 -13.92
CA ALA A 107 -13.32 37.71 -14.14
C ALA A 107 -12.62 37.80 -15.51
N LYS A 108 -12.66 38.96 -16.19
CA LYS A 108 -12.04 39.18 -17.50
C LYS A 108 -10.52 38.91 -17.58
N GLY A 109 -9.83 38.88 -16.44
CA GLY A 109 -8.39 38.57 -16.35
C GLY A 109 -8.07 37.09 -16.08
N THR A 110 -9.08 36.22 -16.05
CA THR A 110 -8.91 34.79 -15.76
C THR A 110 -8.72 33.96 -17.02
N ARG A 111 -8.30 32.70 -16.86
CA ARG A 111 -8.19 31.72 -17.97
C ARG A 111 -9.55 31.33 -18.58
N MET A 112 -10.66 31.71 -17.94
CA MET A 112 -12.02 31.51 -18.46
C MET A 112 -12.64 32.88 -18.76
N VAL A 113 -12.70 33.24 -20.04
CA VAL A 113 -13.48 34.38 -20.53
C VAL A 113 -14.36 33.84 -21.64
N PHE A 114 -15.67 33.91 -21.44
CA PHE A 114 -16.64 33.31 -22.35
C PHE A 114 -17.19 34.32 -23.36
N ASP A 115 -17.33 33.86 -24.60
CA ASP A 115 -18.04 34.58 -25.65
C ASP A 115 -19.54 34.23 -25.62
N THR A 116 -20.38 35.24 -25.43
CA THR A 116 -21.84 35.10 -25.36
C THR A 116 -22.56 35.47 -26.66
N SER A 117 -21.83 35.61 -27.77
CA SER A 117 -22.40 35.96 -29.09
C SER A 117 -23.36 34.90 -29.64
N GLY A 118 -23.28 33.67 -29.13
CA GLY A 118 -24.19 32.57 -29.45
C GLY A 118 -23.94 31.90 -30.81
N THR A 119 -22.77 32.13 -31.41
CA THR A 119 -22.34 31.41 -32.62
C THR A 119 -21.74 30.05 -32.26
N ASP A 120 -21.62 29.16 -33.25
CA ASP A 120 -21.01 27.85 -33.05
C ASP A 120 -19.51 27.97 -32.76
N GLU A 121 -18.83 28.98 -33.33
CA GLU A 121 -17.44 29.30 -33.02
C GLU A 121 -17.27 29.77 -31.57
N ALA A 122 -18.22 30.56 -31.06
CA ALA A 122 -18.22 31.00 -29.66
C ALA A 122 -18.43 29.81 -28.71
N LEU A 123 -19.35 28.89 -29.04
CA LEU A 123 -19.58 27.67 -28.26
C LEU A 123 -18.34 26.78 -28.23
N GLN A 124 -17.66 26.60 -29.37
CA GLN A 124 -16.42 25.85 -29.48
C GLN A 124 -15.30 26.46 -28.63
N ALA A 125 -15.12 27.78 -28.70
CA ALA A 125 -14.12 28.49 -27.90
C ALA A 125 -14.42 28.37 -26.39
N ASN A 126 -15.69 28.48 -26.00
CA ASN A 126 -16.11 28.30 -24.61
C ASN A 126 -15.85 26.86 -24.14
N PHE A 127 -16.16 25.86 -24.95
CA PHE A 127 -15.85 24.45 -24.65
C PHE A 127 -14.37 24.24 -24.39
N GLU A 128 -13.49 24.78 -25.24
CA GLU A 128 -12.04 24.62 -25.08
C GLU A 128 -11.51 25.30 -23.80
N ALA A 129 -12.05 26.47 -23.46
CA ALA A 129 -11.73 27.16 -22.21
C ALA A 129 -12.11 26.31 -20.98
N VAL A 130 -13.31 25.72 -20.97
CA VAL A 130 -13.77 24.88 -19.85
C VAL A 130 -13.02 23.55 -19.78
N ARG A 131 -12.74 22.93 -20.93
CA ARG A 131 -11.90 21.73 -21.01
C ARG A 131 -10.49 21.99 -20.47
N SER A 132 -9.90 23.14 -20.78
CA SER A 132 -8.57 23.49 -20.28
C SER A 132 -8.54 23.60 -18.74
N MET A 133 -9.62 24.09 -18.14
CA MET A 133 -9.78 24.14 -16.69
C MET A 133 -10.07 22.77 -16.08
N ALA A 134 -10.79 21.90 -16.78
CA ALA A 134 -11.01 20.52 -16.36
C ALA A 134 -9.69 19.76 -16.20
N ALA A 135 -8.72 20.00 -17.10
CA ALA A 135 -7.41 19.33 -17.09
C ALA A 135 -6.46 19.80 -15.97
N LEU A 136 -6.71 20.95 -15.34
CA LEU A 136 -5.89 21.44 -14.24
C LEU A 136 -6.25 20.70 -12.95
N GLN A 137 -5.24 20.16 -12.25
CA GLN A 137 -5.43 19.45 -11.00
C GLN A 137 -4.87 20.24 -9.81
N VAL A 138 -5.56 20.17 -8.68
CA VAL A 138 -5.12 20.66 -7.37
C VAL A 138 -5.37 19.54 -6.37
N ASN A 139 -4.32 19.04 -5.72
CA ASN A 139 -4.38 17.90 -4.80
C ASN A 139 -5.04 16.64 -5.43
N GLY A 140 -4.80 16.39 -6.72
CA GLY A 140 -5.36 15.23 -7.45
C GLY A 140 -6.80 15.40 -7.92
N GLU A 141 -7.46 16.53 -7.66
CA GLU A 141 -8.84 16.80 -8.10
C GLU A 141 -8.89 17.96 -9.11
N SER A 142 -9.83 17.93 -10.05
CA SER A 142 -9.94 18.95 -11.10
C SER A 142 -10.28 20.33 -10.53
N ALA A 143 -9.54 21.36 -10.96
CA ALA A 143 -9.77 22.76 -10.60
C ALA A 143 -11.17 23.25 -11.02
N LEU A 144 -11.74 22.66 -12.07
CA LEU A 144 -13.11 22.92 -12.53
C LEU A 144 -14.17 22.42 -11.54
N LEU A 145 -13.87 21.40 -10.73
CA LEU A 145 -14.74 20.90 -9.66
C LEU A 145 -14.54 21.68 -8.36
N LEU A 146 -13.29 22.00 -8.05
CA LEU A 146 -12.91 22.63 -6.79
C LEU A 146 -13.34 24.10 -6.73
N ARG A 147 -13.13 24.89 -7.79
CA ARG A 147 -13.36 26.35 -7.73
C ARG A 147 -14.84 26.70 -7.62
N PRO A 148 -15.73 26.30 -8.54
CA PRO A 148 -17.13 26.70 -8.48
C PRO A 148 -17.87 26.15 -7.26
N SER A 149 -17.37 25.06 -6.65
CA SER A 149 -17.91 24.50 -5.40
C SER A 149 -17.39 25.16 -4.13
N GLY A 150 -16.46 26.11 -4.24
CA GLY A 150 -15.86 26.78 -3.10
C GLY A 150 -14.88 25.91 -2.31
N ARG A 151 -14.54 24.71 -2.82
CA ARG A 151 -13.60 23.77 -2.19
C ARG A 151 -12.14 23.99 -2.61
N HIS A 152 -11.89 24.84 -3.61
CA HIS A 152 -10.55 25.23 -3.98
C HIS A 152 -9.89 26.04 -2.86
N PRO A 153 -8.59 25.83 -2.55
CA PRO A 153 -7.87 26.57 -1.52
C PRO A 153 -7.97 28.10 -1.65
N ASP A 154 -7.80 28.62 -2.86
CA ASP A 154 -7.97 30.06 -3.17
C ASP A 154 -9.45 30.52 -3.26
N GLY A 155 -10.40 29.61 -3.07
CA GLY A 155 -11.83 29.83 -3.27
C GLY A 155 -12.21 30.23 -4.70
N HIS A 156 -13.41 30.80 -4.81
CA HIS A 156 -13.91 31.43 -6.02
C HIS A 156 -14.48 32.78 -5.64
N ALA A 157 -14.09 33.86 -6.35
CA ALA A 157 -14.41 35.23 -5.94
C ALA A 157 -15.92 35.51 -5.82
N GLY A 158 -16.76 34.73 -6.49
CA GLY A 158 -18.23 34.77 -6.38
C GLY A 158 -18.84 33.87 -5.30
N GLY A 159 -18.03 33.21 -4.45
CA GLY A 159 -18.47 32.16 -3.55
C GLY A 159 -18.74 30.82 -4.27
N ALA A 160 -19.31 29.86 -3.54
CA ALA A 160 -19.73 28.57 -4.08
C ALA A 160 -20.96 28.75 -4.99
N LEU A 161 -20.73 28.83 -6.31
CA LEU A 161 -21.77 28.99 -7.32
C LEU A 161 -22.43 27.65 -7.68
N ILE A 162 -21.70 26.56 -7.50
CA ILE A 162 -22.12 25.18 -7.78
C ILE A 162 -21.90 24.35 -6.52
N PRO A 163 -22.89 24.26 -5.62
CA PRO A 163 -22.72 23.56 -4.34
C PRO A 163 -22.21 22.13 -4.51
N PHE A 164 -21.28 21.71 -3.66
CA PHE A 164 -20.72 20.36 -3.71
C PHE A 164 -21.82 19.30 -3.62
N GLN A 165 -21.73 18.25 -4.45
CA GLN A 165 -22.73 17.17 -4.59
C GLN A 165 -24.12 17.58 -5.09
N SER A 166 -24.32 18.82 -5.58
CA SER A 166 -25.57 19.18 -6.27
C SER A 166 -25.68 18.52 -7.64
N ASP A 167 -26.88 18.50 -8.21
CA ASP A 167 -27.11 17.99 -9.57
C ASP A 167 -26.22 18.73 -10.60
N GLU A 168 -26.00 20.03 -10.41
CA GLU A 168 -25.09 20.81 -11.25
C GLU A 168 -23.62 20.44 -11.04
N TYR A 169 -23.22 20.10 -9.81
CA TYR A 169 -21.87 19.62 -9.52
C TYR A 169 -21.61 18.26 -10.17
N VAL A 170 -22.58 17.34 -10.10
CA VAL A 170 -22.52 16.04 -10.78
C VAL A 170 -22.41 16.19 -12.30
N ALA A 171 -23.07 17.20 -12.90
CA ALA A 171 -22.91 17.50 -14.32
C ALA A 171 -21.45 17.89 -14.66
N PHE A 172 -20.81 18.70 -13.82
CA PHE A 172 -19.41 19.07 -13.96
C PHE A 172 -18.46 17.88 -13.79
N GLU A 173 -18.72 16.97 -12.83
CA GLU A 173 -17.93 15.74 -12.67
C GLU A 173 -18.00 14.84 -13.91
N LYS A 174 -19.21 14.67 -14.46
CA LYS A 174 -19.40 13.90 -15.71
C LYS A 174 -18.64 14.52 -16.87
N PHE A 175 -18.64 15.84 -17.00
CA PHE A 175 -17.86 16.53 -18.02
C PHE A 175 -16.35 16.36 -17.83
N VAL A 176 -15.83 16.55 -16.61
CA VAL A 176 -14.41 16.38 -16.28
C VAL A 176 -13.94 14.97 -16.59
N SER A 177 -14.70 13.96 -16.15
CA SER A 177 -14.45 12.55 -16.46
C SER A 177 -14.40 12.32 -17.97
N ARG A 178 -15.36 12.88 -18.69
CA ARG A 178 -15.47 12.73 -20.15
C ARG A 178 -14.32 13.34 -20.93
N VAL A 179 -13.87 14.53 -20.55
CA VAL A 179 -12.81 15.23 -21.31
C VAL A 179 -11.40 14.87 -20.88
N ASN A 180 -11.20 14.43 -19.63
CA ASN A 180 -9.87 14.06 -19.12
C ASN A 180 -9.58 12.55 -19.21
N LEU A 181 -10.60 11.72 -19.03
CA LEU A 181 -10.45 10.27 -18.92
C LEU A 181 -11.13 9.52 -20.08
N GLY A 182 -11.83 10.22 -20.97
CA GLY A 182 -12.54 9.61 -22.11
C GLY A 182 -13.82 8.86 -21.72
N VAL A 183 -14.23 8.91 -20.46
CA VAL A 183 -15.39 8.18 -19.89
C VAL A 183 -16.64 9.06 -19.86
N GLY A 184 -17.74 8.59 -20.43
CA GLY A 184 -19.01 9.35 -20.52
C GLY A 184 -19.61 9.41 -21.92
N CYS A 185 -19.00 8.72 -22.89
CA CYS A 185 -19.59 8.28 -24.16
C CYS A 185 -20.13 6.85 -24.08
N GLU A 186 -20.19 6.28 -22.90
CA GLU A 186 -20.66 4.92 -22.72
C GLU A 186 -21.97 5.07 -21.96
N GLU A 187 -23.01 4.35 -22.37
CA GLU A 187 -23.89 3.79 -21.35
C GLU A 187 -22.92 3.27 -20.28
N GLN A 188 -22.95 3.82 -19.06
CA GLN A 188 -22.40 3.13 -17.89
C GLN A 188 -22.73 1.65 -18.15
N PRO A 189 -21.77 0.71 -18.10
CA PRO A 189 -22.13 -0.69 -18.23
C PRO A 189 -23.18 -0.96 -17.15
N THR A 190 -24.46 -0.88 -17.53
CA THR A 190 -25.58 -1.05 -16.60
C THR A 190 -25.65 -2.51 -16.17
N ALA A 191 -24.83 -3.36 -16.80
CA ALA A 191 -24.36 -4.61 -16.26
C ALA A 191 -22.84 -4.57 -16.21
N CYS A 192 -22.30 -4.91 -15.04
CA CYS A 192 -20.98 -5.47 -14.92
C CYS A 192 -20.77 -6.54 -16.00
N GLU A 193 -19.85 -6.30 -16.96
CA GLU A 193 -19.62 -7.24 -18.05
C GLU A 193 -18.82 -8.47 -17.61
N PRO A 194 -19.33 -9.70 -17.84
CA PRO A 194 -18.80 -10.93 -17.23
C PRO A 194 -17.38 -11.32 -17.65
N ASP A 195 -16.79 -10.61 -18.61
CA ASP A 195 -15.48 -10.89 -19.20
C ASP A 195 -14.49 -9.70 -19.15
N MET A 196 -14.73 -8.72 -18.28
CA MET A 196 -13.90 -7.51 -18.18
C MET A 196 -12.42 -7.85 -17.93
N VAL A 197 -11.55 -7.44 -18.86
CA VAL A 197 -10.10 -7.38 -18.66
C VAL A 197 -9.77 -5.96 -18.23
N SER A 198 -9.59 -5.73 -16.93
CA SER A 198 -9.32 -4.40 -16.37
C SER A 198 -7.90 -4.21 -15.83
N GLY A 199 -7.05 -5.25 -15.87
CA GLY A 199 -5.68 -5.17 -15.35
C GLY A 199 -4.72 -4.52 -16.35
N ARG A 200 -3.92 -3.55 -15.92
CA ARG A 200 -2.79 -3.00 -16.71
C ARG A 200 -1.53 -3.85 -16.54
N ARG A 201 -0.62 -3.78 -17.52
CA ARG A 201 0.70 -4.42 -17.43
C ARG A 201 1.53 -3.74 -16.32
N VAL A 202 2.19 -4.53 -15.48
CA VAL A 202 2.95 -3.99 -14.35
C VAL A 202 4.13 -4.89 -13.96
N LEU A 203 5.19 -4.28 -13.41
CA LEU A 203 6.21 -4.96 -12.65
C LEU A 203 5.92 -4.76 -11.17
N ARG A 204 5.39 -5.79 -10.51
CA ARG A 204 4.98 -5.68 -9.10
C ARG A 204 6.15 -6.00 -8.19
N ARG A 205 6.62 -5.03 -7.40
CA ARG A 205 7.62 -5.28 -6.36
C ARG A 205 7.06 -6.29 -5.36
N MET A 206 7.89 -7.23 -4.91
CA MET A 206 7.52 -8.07 -3.76
C MET A 206 7.42 -7.21 -2.50
N ALA A 207 6.35 -7.40 -1.73
CA ALA A 207 6.28 -6.86 -0.38
C ALA A 207 7.34 -7.53 0.52
N ARG A 208 7.69 -6.92 1.65
CA ARG A 208 8.63 -7.45 2.63
C ARG A 208 8.32 -8.89 3.03
N VAL A 209 7.06 -9.16 3.36
CA VAL A 209 6.61 -10.50 3.75
C VAL A 209 6.78 -11.51 2.61
N GLU A 210 6.57 -11.07 1.36
CA GLU A 210 6.74 -11.92 0.18
C GLU A 210 8.22 -12.22 -0.09
N PHE A 211 9.10 -11.24 0.10
CA PHE A 211 10.55 -11.42 0.05
C PHE A 211 11.01 -12.42 1.11
N ASP A 212 10.64 -12.19 2.38
CA ASP A 212 11.05 -13.02 3.51
C ASP A 212 10.64 -14.48 3.32
N ARG A 213 9.39 -14.71 2.92
CA ARG A 213 8.86 -16.06 2.67
C ARG A 213 9.50 -16.73 1.45
N THR A 214 9.75 -15.96 0.40
CA THR A 214 10.43 -16.48 -0.79
C THR A 214 11.87 -16.87 -0.46
N VAL A 215 12.59 -16.07 0.33
CA VAL A 215 13.94 -16.41 0.80
C VAL A 215 13.91 -17.66 1.69
N ALA A 216 12.96 -17.76 2.61
CA ALA A 216 12.81 -18.95 3.44
C ALA A 216 12.54 -20.22 2.62
N ASP A 217 11.62 -20.17 1.64
CA ASP A 217 11.29 -21.33 0.80
C ASP A 217 12.38 -21.67 -0.24
N LEU A 218 13.16 -20.67 -0.66
CA LEU A 218 14.22 -20.82 -1.67
C LEU A 218 15.54 -21.27 -1.06
N LEU A 219 15.89 -20.72 0.10
CA LEU A 219 17.22 -20.81 0.71
C LEU A 219 17.20 -21.37 2.14
N GLY A 220 16.04 -21.53 2.77
CA GLY A 220 15.96 -21.98 4.17
C GLY A 220 16.50 -20.97 5.18
N VAL A 221 16.58 -19.69 4.80
CA VAL A 221 17.14 -18.62 5.64
C VAL A 221 16.00 -17.80 6.26
N ASP A 222 16.08 -17.62 7.58
CA ASP A 222 15.26 -16.64 8.31
C ASP A 222 15.84 -15.23 8.15
N THR A 223 15.00 -14.33 7.64
CA THR A 223 15.33 -12.92 7.39
C THR A 223 14.84 -12.00 8.52
N THR A 224 14.39 -12.56 9.64
CA THR A 224 14.08 -11.80 10.85
C THR A 224 15.30 -11.01 11.30
N GLY A 225 15.11 -9.71 11.54
CA GLY A 225 16.16 -8.78 11.99
C GLY A 225 16.95 -8.08 10.88
N TYR A 226 16.73 -8.41 9.62
CA TYR A 226 17.28 -7.65 8.50
C TYR A 226 16.54 -6.32 8.34
N ILE A 227 17.29 -5.24 8.11
CA ILE A 227 16.72 -3.93 7.73
C ILE A 227 16.49 -3.96 6.22
N LEU A 228 15.23 -4.06 5.80
CA LEU A 228 14.83 -3.95 4.40
C LEU A 228 13.83 -2.79 4.25
N PRO A 229 13.54 -2.34 3.01
CA PRO A 229 12.60 -1.27 2.77
C PRO A 229 11.22 -1.51 3.40
N THR A 230 10.63 -0.44 3.92
CA THR A 230 9.27 -0.46 4.45
C THR A 230 8.26 -0.52 3.31
N ASP A 231 7.17 -1.25 3.50
CA ASP A 231 6.06 -1.29 2.54
C ASP A 231 5.04 -0.19 2.86
N ALA A 232 4.61 0.55 1.84
CA ALA A 232 3.48 1.46 1.97
C ALA A 232 2.19 0.66 2.19
N ASN A 233 1.39 1.06 3.19
CA ASN A 233 0.07 0.49 3.41
C ASN A 233 -0.98 1.33 2.66
N VAL A 234 -1.72 0.68 1.76
CA VAL A 234 -2.82 1.30 1.01
C VAL A 234 -4.09 0.52 1.32
N GLU A 235 -5.08 1.17 1.92
CA GLU A 235 -6.36 0.57 2.33
C GLU A 235 -6.22 -0.73 3.15
N GLY A 236 -5.19 -0.85 3.98
CA GLY A 236 -4.95 -2.03 4.82
C GLY A 236 -3.94 -3.03 4.24
N PHE A 237 -3.61 -2.95 2.96
CA PHE A 237 -2.70 -3.88 2.28
C PHE A 237 -1.31 -3.31 2.06
N ASP A 238 -0.31 -4.17 2.20
CA ASP A 238 1.13 -3.87 2.10
C ASP A 238 1.73 -4.24 0.74
N ASN A 239 0.91 -4.57 -0.27
CA ASN A 239 1.35 -5.20 -1.51
C ASN A 239 0.87 -4.48 -2.78
N ASN A 240 0.54 -3.18 -2.63
CA ASN A 240 0.05 -2.33 -3.72
C ASN A 240 1.15 -2.01 -4.74
N ALA A 241 0.90 -2.32 -6.02
CA ALA A 241 1.89 -2.20 -7.08
C ALA A 241 2.29 -0.75 -7.41
N ASP A 242 1.42 0.22 -7.18
CA ASP A 242 1.67 1.64 -7.46
C ASP A 242 2.44 2.33 -6.32
N ALA A 243 2.26 1.85 -5.09
CA ALA A 243 2.88 2.41 -3.90
C ALA A 243 4.25 1.78 -3.56
N LEU A 244 4.47 0.52 -3.95
CA LEU A 244 5.73 -0.18 -3.67
C LEU A 244 6.80 0.12 -4.72
N LEU A 245 7.51 1.23 -4.53
CA LEU A 245 8.66 1.63 -5.36
C LEU A 245 9.96 1.48 -4.57
N TYR A 246 11.08 1.20 -5.25
CA TYR A 246 12.40 1.26 -4.62
C TYR A 246 12.99 2.67 -4.76
N ALA A 247 13.36 3.28 -3.64
CA ALA A 247 14.16 4.50 -3.59
C ALA A 247 15.68 4.17 -3.58
N GLY A 248 16.53 5.18 -3.74
CA GLY A 248 17.99 4.97 -3.83
C GLY A 248 18.61 4.28 -2.60
N THR A 249 18.11 4.58 -1.39
CA THR A 249 18.56 3.94 -0.14
C THR A 249 18.17 2.48 -0.05
N ASP A 250 17.03 2.11 -0.62
CA ASP A 250 16.52 0.75 -0.60
C ASP A 250 17.45 -0.22 -1.32
N VAL A 251 18.08 0.23 -2.41
CA VAL A 251 19.03 -0.59 -3.17
C VAL A 251 20.21 -1.01 -2.29
N GLN A 252 20.66 -0.15 -1.37
CA GLN A 252 21.75 -0.48 -0.46
C GLN A 252 21.32 -1.51 0.58
N LEU A 253 20.14 -1.32 1.18
CA LEU A 253 19.56 -2.28 2.13
C LEU A 253 19.37 -3.66 1.50
N MET A 254 18.83 -3.71 0.28
CA MET A 254 18.61 -4.96 -0.44
C MET A 254 19.93 -5.64 -0.81
N ARG A 255 20.96 -4.89 -1.21
CA ARG A 255 22.30 -5.44 -1.48
C ARG A 255 22.90 -6.03 -0.22
N ASP A 256 22.94 -5.27 0.86
CA ASP A 256 23.59 -5.68 2.11
C ASP A 256 22.89 -6.93 2.68
N ALA A 257 21.56 -6.99 2.60
CA ALA A 257 20.81 -8.19 2.95
C ALA A 257 21.12 -9.38 2.04
N ALA A 258 21.16 -9.18 0.71
CA ALA A 258 21.46 -10.25 -0.24
C ALA A 258 22.86 -10.85 -0.03
N GLU A 259 23.85 -10.01 0.29
CA GLU A 259 25.22 -10.45 0.59
C GLU A 259 25.29 -11.27 1.89
N ASP A 260 24.62 -10.82 2.97
CA ASP A 260 24.58 -11.56 4.24
C ASP A 260 23.79 -12.86 4.13
N ILE A 261 22.63 -12.85 3.46
CA ILE A 261 21.84 -14.07 3.18
C ILE A 261 22.70 -15.08 2.41
N ALA A 262 23.38 -14.64 1.34
CA ALA A 262 24.25 -15.51 0.55
C ALA A 262 25.39 -16.11 1.39
N ALA A 263 26.02 -15.31 2.26
CA ALA A 263 27.07 -15.79 3.15
C ALA A 263 26.55 -16.89 4.10
N ARG A 264 25.39 -16.69 4.72
CA ARG A 264 24.77 -17.70 5.60
C ARG A 264 24.45 -19.01 4.88
N VAL A 265 23.98 -18.94 3.63
CA VAL A 265 23.72 -20.14 2.82
C VAL A 265 25.01 -20.94 2.61
N ILE A 266 26.15 -20.28 2.40
CA ILE A 266 27.42 -20.97 2.18
C ILE A 266 27.98 -21.61 3.46
N GLU A 267 27.67 -21.07 4.64
CA GLU A 267 28.02 -21.69 5.91
C GLU A 267 27.26 -23.00 6.16
N ALA A 268 26.02 -23.10 5.65
CA ALA A 268 25.15 -24.26 5.80
C ALA A 268 24.38 -24.57 4.49
N PRO A 269 25.07 -25.02 3.43
CA PRO A 269 24.49 -25.15 2.08
C PRO A 269 23.43 -26.26 1.97
N GLY A 270 23.43 -27.21 2.91
CA GLY A 270 22.49 -28.32 2.94
C GLY A 270 22.41 -29.05 1.58
N SER A 271 21.19 -29.26 1.10
CA SER A 271 20.93 -29.85 -0.23
C SER A 271 20.81 -28.81 -1.36
N LEU A 272 20.94 -27.51 -1.07
CA LEU A 272 20.79 -26.45 -2.07
C LEU A 272 21.89 -26.58 -3.11
N VAL A 273 23.14 -26.70 -2.66
CA VAL A 273 24.30 -26.97 -3.50
C VAL A 273 24.47 -28.48 -3.66
N PRO A 274 24.48 -29.03 -4.88
CA PRO A 274 24.46 -30.49 -5.12
C PRO A 274 25.77 -31.21 -4.77
N CYS A 275 26.83 -30.47 -4.43
CA CYS A 275 28.15 -31.02 -4.15
C CYS A 275 28.75 -30.40 -2.87
N GLU A 276 29.81 -31.05 -2.38
CA GLU A 276 30.63 -30.53 -1.29
C GLU A 276 31.30 -29.21 -1.66
N ILE A 277 31.03 -28.14 -0.88
CA ILE A 277 31.53 -26.79 -1.13
C ILE A 277 33.06 -26.76 -1.27
N ALA A 278 33.77 -27.56 -0.46
CA ALA A 278 35.24 -27.59 -0.46
C ALA A 278 35.85 -28.16 -1.76
N THR A 279 35.09 -28.93 -2.53
CA THR A 279 35.58 -29.64 -3.74
C THR A 279 34.73 -29.35 -4.98
N GLY A 280 33.82 -28.39 -4.93
CA GLY A 280 32.91 -28.07 -6.03
C GLY A 280 33.62 -27.57 -7.28
N ASP A 281 33.02 -27.84 -8.43
CA ASP A 281 33.54 -27.49 -9.76
C ASP A 281 32.51 -26.76 -10.63
N ASP A 282 32.87 -26.42 -11.85
CA ASP A 282 31.99 -25.70 -12.77
C ASP A 282 30.73 -26.49 -13.14
N THR A 283 30.80 -27.82 -13.15
CA THR A 283 29.65 -28.69 -13.40
C THR A 283 28.65 -28.58 -12.24
N CYS A 284 29.13 -28.66 -11.00
CA CYS A 284 28.29 -28.46 -9.82
C CYS A 284 27.68 -27.06 -9.76
N ALA A 285 28.45 -26.00 -10.05
CA ALA A 285 27.91 -24.63 -10.07
C ALA A 285 26.84 -24.45 -11.16
N THR A 286 27.02 -25.08 -12.31
CA THR A 286 26.00 -25.09 -13.37
C THR A 286 24.72 -25.78 -12.87
N GLU A 287 24.82 -27.00 -12.32
CA GLU A 287 23.65 -27.72 -11.79
C GLU A 287 22.96 -26.96 -10.65
N PHE A 288 23.73 -26.35 -9.75
CA PHE A 288 23.22 -25.47 -8.71
C PHE A 288 22.37 -24.35 -9.32
N PHE A 289 22.94 -23.58 -10.26
CA PHE A 289 22.27 -22.42 -10.83
C PHE A 289 21.06 -22.80 -11.70
N GLU A 290 21.09 -23.94 -12.39
CA GLU A 290 19.92 -24.45 -13.10
C GLU A 290 18.72 -24.62 -12.18
N ARG A 291 18.93 -25.22 -10.99
CA ARG A 291 17.86 -25.45 -10.01
C ARG A 291 17.49 -24.17 -9.27
N PHE A 292 18.49 -23.44 -8.79
CA PHE A 292 18.31 -22.22 -7.99
C PHE A 292 17.72 -21.08 -8.82
N GLY A 293 18.30 -20.77 -9.98
CA GLY A 293 17.87 -19.67 -10.83
C GLY A 293 16.46 -19.86 -11.39
N ARG A 294 16.09 -21.10 -11.76
CA ARG A 294 14.72 -21.43 -12.19
C ARG A 294 13.68 -21.07 -11.14
N ARG A 295 13.93 -21.40 -9.86
CA ARG A 295 13.04 -21.08 -8.74
C ARG A 295 13.11 -19.59 -8.38
N ALA A 296 14.31 -19.03 -8.29
CA ALA A 296 14.53 -17.62 -7.92
C ALA A 296 13.82 -16.66 -8.89
N PHE A 297 13.95 -16.89 -10.20
CA PHE A 297 13.34 -16.03 -11.22
C PHE A 297 11.93 -16.47 -11.63
N ARG A 298 11.48 -17.63 -11.14
CA ARG A 298 10.15 -18.19 -11.38
C ARG A 298 9.83 -18.33 -12.88
N ARG A 299 10.85 -18.55 -13.70
CA ARG A 299 10.77 -18.66 -15.15
C ARG A 299 11.85 -19.57 -15.71
N PRO A 300 11.72 -20.04 -16.96
CA PRO A 300 12.80 -20.73 -17.64
C PRO A 300 13.99 -19.79 -17.78
N LEU A 301 15.17 -20.31 -17.45
CA LEU A 301 16.43 -19.60 -17.60
C LEU A 301 16.83 -19.57 -19.08
N THR A 302 17.20 -18.39 -19.56
CA THR A 302 17.70 -18.17 -20.92
C THR A 302 19.18 -18.53 -21.02
N GLY A 303 19.70 -18.65 -22.25
CA GLY A 303 21.14 -18.82 -22.47
C GLY A 303 21.97 -17.65 -21.92
N GLU A 304 21.41 -16.43 -21.93
CA GLU A 304 22.04 -15.25 -21.36
C GLU A 304 22.11 -15.31 -19.83
N ASP A 305 21.02 -15.73 -19.16
CA ASP A 305 21.02 -15.93 -17.71
C ASP A 305 22.15 -16.89 -17.30
N ARG A 306 22.26 -18.03 -18.00
CA ARG A 306 23.31 -19.02 -17.75
C ARG A 306 24.71 -18.44 -17.92
N ALA A 307 24.94 -17.78 -19.05
CA ALA A 307 26.24 -17.21 -19.37
C ALA A 307 26.65 -16.15 -18.33
N ARG A 308 25.75 -15.22 -18.01
CA ARG A 308 26.01 -14.11 -17.08
C ARG A 308 26.35 -14.60 -15.67
N TYR A 309 25.55 -15.52 -15.13
CA TYR A 309 25.79 -16.01 -13.77
C TYR A 309 27.00 -16.94 -13.67
N MET A 310 27.25 -17.78 -14.69
CA MET A 310 28.46 -18.60 -14.71
C MET A 310 29.73 -17.77 -14.90
N GLU A 311 29.67 -16.65 -15.63
CA GLU A 311 30.79 -15.71 -15.73
C GLU A 311 31.07 -15.04 -14.39
N LEU A 312 30.03 -14.54 -13.71
CA LEU A 312 30.15 -13.99 -12.35
C LEU A 312 30.79 -15.01 -11.40
N TYR A 313 30.26 -16.24 -11.38
CA TYR A 313 30.80 -17.33 -10.58
C TYR A 313 32.29 -17.58 -10.86
N ARG A 314 32.70 -17.70 -12.12
CA ARG A 314 34.11 -17.96 -12.48
C ARG A 314 35.02 -16.81 -12.08
N SER A 315 34.55 -15.57 -12.24
CA SER A 315 35.32 -14.38 -11.88
C SER A 315 35.62 -14.33 -10.38
N VAL A 316 34.64 -14.61 -9.53
CA VAL A 316 34.82 -14.61 -8.06
C VAL A 316 35.53 -15.89 -7.60
N LYS A 317 35.26 -17.04 -8.21
CA LYS A 317 35.93 -18.30 -7.91
C LYS A 317 37.45 -18.24 -8.09
N ALA A 318 37.94 -17.43 -9.02
CA ALA A 318 39.37 -17.26 -9.26
C ALA A 318 40.12 -16.78 -8.00
N ASP A 319 39.47 -15.95 -7.18
CA ASP A 319 40.07 -15.35 -5.98
C ASP A 319 39.57 -15.98 -4.67
N GLU A 320 38.29 -16.36 -4.61
CA GLU A 320 37.61 -16.79 -3.37
C GLU A 320 37.19 -18.27 -3.39
N GLY A 321 37.58 -19.00 -4.43
CA GLY A 321 37.26 -20.42 -4.59
C GLY A 321 35.78 -20.69 -4.88
N PHE A 322 35.41 -21.97 -4.93
CA PHE A 322 34.06 -22.40 -5.28
C PHE A 322 32.97 -21.74 -4.42
N ALA A 323 33.20 -21.67 -3.10
CA ALA A 323 32.29 -21.09 -2.12
C ALA A 323 31.96 -19.62 -2.43
N GLY A 324 32.97 -18.77 -2.63
CA GLY A 324 32.78 -17.36 -2.97
C GLY A 324 32.08 -17.17 -4.31
N GLY A 325 32.41 -18.02 -5.30
CA GLY A 325 31.71 -18.03 -6.58
C GLY A 325 30.20 -18.28 -6.44
N VAL A 326 29.79 -19.31 -5.69
CA VAL A 326 28.37 -19.62 -5.46
C VAL A 326 27.69 -18.54 -4.61
N GLN A 327 28.39 -18.01 -3.60
CA GLN A 327 27.91 -16.87 -2.81
C GLN A 327 27.55 -15.68 -3.70
N ALA A 328 28.43 -15.33 -4.63
CA ALA A 328 28.21 -14.23 -5.56
C ALA A 328 27.00 -14.47 -6.48
N MET A 329 26.77 -15.72 -6.92
CA MET A 329 25.57 -16.07 -7.70
C MET A 329 24.28 -15.84 -6.90
N ILE A 330 24.24 -16.27 -5.63
CA ILE A 330 23.07 -16.09 -4.77
C ILE A 330 22.82 -14.61 -4.51
N ALA A 331 23.86 -13.87 -4.09
CA ALA A 331 23.75 -12.44 -3.81
C ALA A 331 23.28 -11.66 -5.04
N ALA A 332 23.82 -11.96 -6.23
CA ALA A 332 23.40 -11.32 -7.47
C ALA A 332 21.96 -11.69 -7.87
N ALA A 333 21.53 -12.94 -7.65
CA ALA A 333 20.18 -13.37 -7.97
C ALA A 333 19.14 -12.68 -7.08
N LEU A 334 19.41 -12.53 -5.77
CA LEU A 334 18.51 -11.83 -4.84
C LEU A 334 18.38 -10.33 -5.14
N GLN A 335 19.34 -9.74 -5.84
CA GLN A 335 19.30 -8.33 -6.30
C GLN A 335 18.73 -8.18 -7.72
N SER A 336 18.47 -9.29 -8.41
CA SER A 336 17.96 -9.28 -9.78
C SER A 336 16.53 -8.73 -9.82
N PRO A 337 16.16 -7.90 -10.81
CA PRO A 337 14.77 -7.53 -11.04
C PRO A 337 13.86 -8.76 -11.23
N TYR A 338 14.38 -9.86 -11.78
CA TYR A 338 13.62 -11.10 -11.93
C TYR A 338 13.32 -11.80 -10.60
N PHE A 339 14.06 -11.48 -9.54
CA PHE A 339 13.77 -11.94 -8.19
C PHE A 339 12.91 -10.91 -7.43
N LEU A 340 13.30 -9.64 -7.46
CA LEU A 340 12.67 -8.56 -6.68
C LEU A 340 11.27 -8.18 -7.16
N TYR A 341 10.95 -8.46 -8.42
CA TYR A 341 9.66 -8.15 -9.03
C TYR A 341 8.96 -9.41 -9.53
N ARG A 342 7.63 -9.33 -9.56
CA ARG A 342 6.73 -10.27 -10.22
C ARG A 342 6.19 -9.59 -11.47
N PRO A 343 6.60 -10.05 -12.67
CA PRO A 343 6.10 -9.46 -13.90
C PRO A 343 4.66 -9.89 -14.18
N GLU A 344 3.85 -8.95 -14.63
CA GLU A 344 2.52 -9.15 -15.20
C GLU A 344 2.47 -8.46 -16.57
N LEU A 345 3.43 -8.81 -17.44
CA LEU A 345 3.65 -8.12 -18.71
C LEU A 345 2.93 -8.80 -19.87
N GLY A 346 2.84 -10.14 -19.82
CA GLY A 346 2.23 -10.95 -20.85
C GLY A 346 2.85 -10.84 -22.25
N ALA A 347 2.27 -11.58 -23.17
CA ALA A 347 2.54 -11.52 -24.60
C ALA A 347 1.30 -11.01 -25.34
N VAL A 348 1.51 -10.23 -26.41
CA VAL A 348 0.41 -9.67 -27.22
C VAL A 348 -0.47 -10.81 -27.76
N ALA A 349 -1.78 -10.70 -27.53
CA ALA A 349 -2.81 -11.57 -28.05
C ALA A 349 -3.43 -11.00 -29.35
N ALA A 350 -4.15 -11.84 -30.08
CA ALA A 350 -4.72 -11.48 -31.39
C ALA A 350 -5.79 -10.37 -31.30
N ASP A 351 -6.42 -10.20 -30.14
CA ASP A 351 -7.43 -9.18 -29.86
C ASP A 351 -6.84 -7.85 -29.37
N GLY A 352 -5.50 -7.73 -29.35
CA GLY A 352 -4.79 -6.55 -28.87
C GLY A 352 -4.60 -6.49 -27.35
N THR A 353 -5.15 -7.44 -26.60
CA THR A 353 -4.86 -7.62 -25.17
C THR A 353 -3.51 -8.33 -24.98
N TYR A 354 -3.08 -8.50 -23.74
CA TYR A 354 -1.87 -9.24 -23.39
C TYR A 354 -2.22 -10.48 -22.58
N GLN A 355 -1.87 -11.65 -23.08
CA GLN A 355 -2.02 -12.91 -22.36
C GLN A 355 -0.81 -13.09 -21.43
N LEU A 356 -1.04 -13.23 -20.12
CA LEU A 356 0.03 -13.56 -19.19
C LEU A 356 0.69 -14.88 -19.57
N LEU A 357 2.02 -14.92 -19.43
CA LEU A 357 2.80 -16.12 -19.64
C LEU A 357 2.44 -17.17 -18.57
N PRO A 358 2.54 -18.48 -18.86
CA PRO A 358 2.21 -19.53 -17.89
C PRO A 358 2.96 -19.38 -16.55
N HIS A 359 4.18 -18.87 -16.57
CA HIS A 359 5.01 -18.61 -15.39
C HIS A 359 4.56 -17.38 -14.58
N GLU A 360 3.99 -16.38 -15.25
CA GLU A 360 3.35 -15.24 -14.60
C GLU A 360 2.05 -15.69 -13.90
N ILE A 361 1.27 -16.58 -14.53
CA ILE A 361 0.07 -17.19 -13.93
C ILE A 361 0.44 -18.04 -12.70
N ALA A 362 1.47 -18.89 -12.82
CA ALA A 362 2.00 -19.67 -11.69
C ALA A 362 2.42 -18.77 -10.52
N SER A 363 3.16 -17.69 -10.83
CA SER A 363 3.56 -16.70 -9.83
C SER A 363 2.34 -16.05 -9.20
N GLN A 364 1.36 -15.62 -9.98
CA GLN A 364 0.15 -14.97 -9.45
C GLN A 364 -0.63 -15.89 -8.49
N LEU A 365 -0.78 -17.18 -8.82
CA LEU A 365 -1.37 -18.18 -7.91
C LEU A 365 -0.57 -18.33 -6.61
N SER A 366 0.74 -18.57 -6.74
CA SER A 366 1.62 -18.85 -5.59
C SER A 366 1.65 -17.70 -4.59
N TYR A 367 1.71 -16.46 -5.03
CA TYR A 367 1.77 -15.35 -4.09
C TYR A 367 0.40 -14.97 -3.52
N MET A 368 -0.69 -15.16 -4.28
CA MET A 368 -2.04 -14.97 -3.74
C MET A 368 -2.36 -15.97 -2.62
N ILE A 369 -1.90 -17.23 -2.74
CA ILE A 369 -2.23 -18.29 -1.78
C ILE A 369 -1.16 -18.47 -0.71
N TRP A 370 0.12 -18.46 -1.08
CA TRP A 370 1.25 -18.74 -0.18
C TRP A 370 2.06 -17.50 0.18
N SER A 371 1.85 -16.36 -0.49
CA SER A 371 2.74 -15.19 -0.36
C SER A 371 4.23 -15.55 -0.54
N SER A 372 4.50 -16.50 -1.44
CA SER A 372 5.84 -17.02 -1.74
C SER A 372 5.85 -17.57 -3.17
N MET A 373 7.02 -17.96 -3.66
CA MET A 373 7.21 -18.46 -5.02
C MET A 373 6.48 -19.79 -5.32
N PRO A 374 6.22 -20.10 -6.61
CA PRO A 374 5.69 -21.38 -7.05
C PRO A 374 6.57 -22.57 -6.62
N ASP A 375 5.95 -23.72 -6.37
CA ASP A 375 6.67 -24.98 -6.20
C ASP A 375 7.02 -25.62 -7.54
N ASP A 376 7.82 -26.68 -7.51
CA ASP A 376 8.29 -27.34 -8.72
C ASP A 376 7.16 -27.96 -9.55
N GLU A 377 6.08 -28.41 -8.90
CA GLU A 377 4.90 -28.93 -9.59
C GLU A 377 4.20 -27.82 -10.40
N LEU A 378 3.97 -26.65 -9.77
CA LEU A 378 3.32 -25.53 -10.43
C LEU A 378 4.19 -24.92 -11.54
N LEU A 379 5.52 -24.84 -11.33
CA LEU A 379 6.47 -24.45 -12.39
C LEU A 379 6.46 -25.45 -13.56
N SER A 380 6.42 -26.75 -13.28
CA SER A 380 6.37 -27.77 -14.34
C SER A 380 5.10 -27.69 -15.17
N LYS A 381 3.95 -27.41 -14.54
CA LYS A 381 2.67 -27.17 -15.24
C LYS A 381 2.68 -25.88 -16.07
N ALA A 382 3.44 -24.86 -15.63
CA ALA A 382 3.68 -23.67 -16.43
C ALA A 382 4.52 -24.00 -17.68
N GLU A 383 5.59 -24.80 -17.51
CA GLU A 383 6.49 -25.22 -18.59
C GLU A 383 5.80 -26.10 -19.64
N SER A 384 4.89 -26.98 -19.22
CA SER A 384 4.10 -27.85 -20.11
C SER A 384 2.91 -27.12 -20.76
N GLY A 385 2.59 -25.89 -20.32
CA GLY A 385 1.45 -25.12 -20.81
C GLY A 385 0.09 -25.57 -20.25
N GLU A 386 0.07 -26.43 -19.23
CA GLU A 386 -1.17 -26.94 -18.62
C GLU A 386 -1.99 -25.85 -17.90
N LEU A 387 -1.32 -24.80 -17.42
CA LEU A 387 -1.96 -23.63 -16.77
C LEU A 387 -2.78 -22.75 -17.74
N ALA A 388 -2.95 -23.14 -19.01
CA ALA A 388 -3.77 -22.42 -19.96
C ALA A 388 -5.29 -22.64 -19.78
N THR A 389 -5.70 -23.58 -18.92
CA THR A 389 -7.13 -23.93 -18.76
C THR A 389 -7.67 -23.58 -17.36
N PRO A 390 -8.89 -23.01 -17.25
CA PRO A 390 -9.51 -22.72 -15.96
C PRO A 390 -9.69 -23.94 -15.05
N ALA A 391 -9.82 -25.14 -15.63
CA ALA A 391 -9.97 -26.39 -14.87
C ALA A 391 -8.67 -26.79 -14.16
N VAL A 392 -7.52 -26.67 -14.84
CA VAL A 392 -6.21 -26.95 -14.21
C VAL A 392 -5.88 -25.88 -13.16
N ILE A 393 -6.15 -24.61 -13.44
CA ILE A 393 -5.98 -23.53 -12.46
C ILE A 393 -6.79 -23.82 -11.20
N SER A 394 -8.07 -24.19 -11.35
CA SER A 394 -8.94 -24.56 -10.23
C SER A 394 -8.39 -25.73 -9.42
N ALA A 395 -7.87 -26.78 -10.08
CA ALA A 395 -7.28 -27.92 -9.40
C ALA A 395 -5.99 -27.55 -8.64
N GLU A 396 -5.19 -26.62 -9.18
CA GLU A 396 -4.02 -26.10 -8.48
C GLU A 396 -4.41 -25.28 -7.25
N VAL A 397 -5.46 -24.45 -7.32
CA VAL A 397 -5.98 -23.76 -6.13
C VAL A 397 -6.34 -24.77 -5.04
N ASP A 398 -7.07 -25.85 -5.38
CA ASP A 398 -7.45 -26.89 -4.41
C ASP A 398 -6.23 -27.59 -3.79
N ARG A 399 -5.23 -27.94 -4.61
CA ARG A 399 -3.97 -28.55 -4.13
C ARG A 399 -3.22 -27.59 -3.22
N MET A 400 -3.07 -26.35 -3.64
CA MET A 400 -2.28 -25.35 -2.94
C MET A 400 -2.90 -24.93 -1.61
N MET A 401 -4.24 -24.88 -1.52
CA MET A 401 -4.95 -24.63 -0.27
C MET A 401 -4.73 -25.77 0.75
N GLN A 402 -4.43 -26.99 0.32
CA GLN A 402 -4.09 -28.12 1.19
C GLN A 402 -2.63 -28.11 1.69
N ASP A 403 -1.77 -27.29 1.08
CA ASP A 403 -0.36 -27.17 1.48
C ASP A 403 -0.22 -26.36 2.79
N PRO A 404 0.67 -26.73 3.73
CA PRO A 404 0.95 -25.96 4.95
C PRO A 404 1.24 -24.48 4.73
N ARG A 405 1.83 -24.10 3.58
CA ARG A 405 2.13 -22.70 3.25
C ARG A 405 0.89 -21.82 3.10
N ALA A 406 -0.27 -22.41 2.78
CA ALA A 406 -1.54 -21.67 2.68
C ALA A 406 -1.96 -21.06 4.00
N GLU A 407 -1.62 -21.66 5.15
CA GLU A 407 -2.01 -21.14 6.46
C GLU A 407 -1.42 -19.76 6.69
N ALA A 408 -0.12 -19.60 6.46
CA ALA A 408 0.55 -18.32 6.63
C ALA A 408 0.17 -17.30 5.54
N GLY A 409 -0.08 -17.73 4.30
CA GLY A 409 -0.53 -16.83 3.23
C GLY A 409 -1.95 -16.29 3.46
N VAL A 410 -2.89 -17.15 3.85
CA VAL A 410 -4.25 -16.73 4.22
C VAL A 410 -4.25 -15.92 5.52
N LEU A 411 -3.45 -16.30 6.52
CA LEU A 411 -3.31 -15.50 7.74
C LEU A 411 -2.79 -14.08 7.43
N ARG A 412 -1.86 -13.93 6.48
CA ARG A 412 -1.43 -12.60 6.02
C ARG A 412 -2.61 -11.80 5.46
N PHE A 413 -3.43 -12.40 4.59
CA PHE A 413 -4.64 -11.75 4.08
C PHE A 413 -5.53 -11.25 5.23
N PHE A 414 -5.85 -12.11 6.21
CA PHE A 414 -6.68 -11.72 7.36
C PHE A 414 -6.04 -10.61 8.19
N ARG A 415 -4.72 -10.62 8.39
CA ARG A 415 -4.03 -9.56 9.11
C ARG A 415 -4.06 -8.23 8.37
N THR A 416 -3.90 -8.22 7.05
CA THR A 416 -4.02 -6.98 6.25
C THR A 416 -5.47 -6.49 6.18
N TRP A 417 -6.43 -7.38 5.90
CA TRP A 417 -7.86 -7.06 5.79
C TRP A 417 -8.42 -6.52 7.11
N LEU A 418 -8.08 -7.16 8.23
CA LEU A 418 -8.53 -6.75 9.56
C LEU A 418 -7.63 -5.68 10.20
N GLN A 419 -6.59 -5.22 9.49
CA GLN A 419 -5.61 -4.21 9.90
C GLN A 419 -4.80 -4.55 11.17
N LEU A 420 -4.46 -5.83 11.35
CA LEU A 420 -3.81 -6.39 12.53
C LEU A 420 -2.27 -6.44 12.43
N ASN A 421 -1.67 -5.75 11.45
CA ASN A 421 -0.21 -5.80 11.22
C ASN A 421 0.58 -4.99 12.26
N GLY A 422 -0.06 -4.01 12.92
CA GLY A 422 0.55 -3.23 14.00
C GLY A 422 0.48 -3.96 15.34
N LYS A 423 1.44 -3.69 16.22
CA LYS A 423 1.36 -4.08 17.63
C LYS A 423 0.56 -2.98 18.38
N PRO A 424 -0.68 -3.24 18.83
CA PRO A 424 -1.43 -2.22 19.55
C PRO A 424 -0.71 -1.87 20.86
N SER A 425 -0.41 -0.59 21.05
CA SER A 425 0.12 -0.07 22.31
C SER A 425 -1.02 0.16 23.29
N LYS A 426 -0.89 -0.34 24.52
CA LYS A 426 -1.90 -0.24 25.57
C LYS A 426 -1.32 0.37 26.83
N ASP A 427 -2.08 1.23 27.48
CA ASP A 427 -1.71 1.83 28.74
C ASP A 427 -1.76 0.76 29.84
N MET A 428 -0.59 0.40 30.38
CA MET A 428 -0.46 -0.59 31.44
C MET A 428 -1.13 -0.15 32.75
N ALA A 429 -1.32 1.15 32.97
CA ALA A 429 -2.05 1.64 34.14
C ALA A 429 -3.56 1.41 33.99
N ALA A 430 -4.10 1.56 32.78
CA ALA A 430 -5.50 1.29 32.47
C ALA A 430 -5.78 -0.22 32.35
N TYR A 431 -4.82 -0.99 31.81
CA TYR A 431 -4.97 -2.41 31.50
C TYR A 431 -3.81 -3.27 32.05
N PRO A 432 -3.65 -3.38 33.38
CA PRO A 432 -2.52 -4.09 33.98
C PRO A 432 -2.51 -5.59 33.67
N GLU A 433 -3.67 -6.20 33.37
CA GLU A 433 -3.77 -7.61 32.99
C GLU A 433 -3.44 -7.88 31.51
N TYR A 434 -3.31 -6.84 30.67
CA TYR A 434 -2.89 -6.99 29.28
C TYR A 434 -1.38 -7.13 29.17
N THR A 435 -0.88 -8.28 29.62
CA THR A 435 0.55 -8.60 29.60
C THR A 435 1.02 -8.96 28.18
N GLU A 436 2.34 -8.99 27.96
CA GLU A 436 2.92 -9.47 26.70
C GLU A 436 2.52 -10.92 26.40
N ASP A 437 2.36 -11.77 27.42
CA ASP A 437 1.91 -13.17 27.25
C ASP A 437 0.45 -13.24 26.79
N VAL A 438 -0.44 -12.40 27.34
CA VAL A 438 -1.83 -12.30 26.88
C VAL A 438 -1.88 -11.78 25.45
N ARG A 439 -1.07 -10.75 25.12
CA ARG A 439 -0.97 -10.20 23.77
C ARG A 439 -0.53 -11.25 22.76
N GLN A 440 0.50 -12.04 23.06
CA GLN A 440 0.94 -13.15 22.20
C GLN A 440 -0.13 -14.24 22.09
N ALA A 441 -0.85 -14.54 23.18
CA ALA A 441 -1.95 -15.50 23.14
C ALA A 441 -3.10 -15.03 22.23
N ILE A 442 -3.40 -13.72 22.20
CA ILE A 442 -4.38 -13.11 21.28
C ILE A 442 -3.95 -13.22 19.81
N GLU A 443 -2.66 -13.03 19.51
CA GLU A 443 -2.13 -13.23 18.16
C GLU A 443 -2.25 -14.69 17.72
N LYS A 444 -1.98 -15.62 18.64
CA LYS A 444 -2.13 -17.07 18.42
C LYS A 444 -3.60 -17.49 18.31
N GLU A 445 -4.52 -16.86 19.05
CA GLU A 445 -5.97 -17.07 18.89
C GLU A 445 -6.38 -16.81 17.45
N THR A 446 -5.93 -15.67 16.89
CA THR A 446 -6.25 -15.28 15.51
C THR A 446 -5.66 -16.28 14.50
N ALA A 447 -4.40 -16.68 14.69
CA ALA A 447 -3.74 -17.66 13.82
C ALA A 447 -4.45 -19.02 13.85
N ALA A 448 -4.78 -19.53 15.03
CA ALA A 448 -5.47 -20.80 15.21
C ALA A 448 -6.92 -20.77 14.67
N PHE A 449 -7.62 -19.64 14.83
CA PHE A 449 -8.94 -19.42 14.24
C PHE A 449 -8.89 -19.50 12.70
N VAL A 450 -7.96 -18.77 12.07
CA VAL A 450 -7.79 -18.82 10.61
C VAL A 450 -7.37 -20.20 10.12
N ARG A 451 -6.46 -20.87 10.84
CA ARG A 451 -6.06 -22.26 10.55
C ARG A 451 -7.26 -23.20 10.54
N HIS A 452 -8.13 -23.11 11.56
CA HIS A 452 -9.33 -23.95 11.60
C HIS A 452 -10.26 -23.67 10.42
N LEU A 453 -10.53 -22.40 10.11
CA LEU A 453 -11.38 -22.01 8.97
C LEU A 453 -10.97 -22.68 7.66
N ILE A 454 -9.67 -22.81 7.40
CA ILE A 454 -9.15 -23.36 6.13
C ILE A 454 -8.87 -24.87 6.16
N ARG A 455 -8.68 -25.47 7.34
CA ARG A 455 -8.34 -26.91 7.48
C ARG A 455 -9.51 -27.80 7.85
N GLU A 456 -10.38 -27.30 8.72
CA GLU A 456 -11.38 -28.10 9.42
C GLU A 456 -12.79 -27.52 9.29
N GLY A 457 -12.89 -26.19 9.16
CA GLY A 457 -14.14 -25.46 8.98
C GLY A 457 -14.63 -25.44 7.52
N SER A 458 -15.73 -24.73 7.30
CA SER A 458 -16.24 -24.42 5.96
C SER A 458 -15.41 -23.35 5.24
N GLY A 459 -14.77 -22.47 6.02
CA GLY A 459 -14.05 -21.31 5.51
C GLY A 459 -14.98 -20.27 4.86
N SER A 460 -16.29 -20.37 5.08
CA SER A 460 -17.32 -19.47 4.56
C SER A 460 -17.31 -18.13 5.31
N LEU A 461 -17.69 -17.06 4.61
CA LEU A 461 -17.85 -15.75 5.23
C LEU A 461 -18.85 -15.78 6.39
N SER A 462 -19.92 -16.57 6.26
CA SER A 462 -20.91 -16.76 7.33
C SER A 462 -20.28 -17.36 8.58
N GLU A 463 -19.45 -18.40 8.45
CA GLU A 463 -18.71 -18.97 9.58
C GLU A 463 -17.76 -17.95 10.20
N MET A 464 -17.04 -17.16 9.40
CA MET A 464 -16.12 -16.14 9.92
C MET A 464 -16.82 -15.18 10.89
N TYR A 465 -18.04 -14.76 10.57
CA TYR A 465 -18.82 -13.87 11.44
C TYR A 465 -19.49 -14.60 12.59
N THR A 466 -20.02 -15.81 12.38
CA THR A 466 -20.94 -16.47 13.32
C THR A 466 -20.33 -17.63 14.10
N ALA A 467 -19.04 -17.92 13.91
CA ALA A 467 -18.34 -18.99 14.62
C ALA A 467 -18.55 -18.91 16.13
N ASN A 468 -19.13 -19.97 16.70
CA ASN A 468 -19.37 -20.15 18.12
C ASN A 468 -18.20 -20.88 18.80
N TYR A 469 -16.98 -20.69 18.31
CA TYR A 469 -15.77 -21.26 18.88
C TYR A 469 -14.64 -20.23 18.83
N SER A 470 -13.66 -20.41 19.72
CA SER A 470 -12.36 -19.75 19.60
C SER A 470 -11.25 -20.69 20.09
N TYR A 471 -10.03 -20.20 20.09
CA TYR A 471 -8.82 -20.91 20.50
C TYR A 471 -8.16 -20.14 21.62
N VAL A 472 -7.99 -20.80 22.77
CA VAL A 472 -7.40 -20.18 23.96
C VAL A 472 -6.37 -21.12 24.60
N ASN A 473 -5.36 -20.54 25.23
CA ASN A 473 -4.57 -21.23 26.26
C ASN A 473 -5.17 -20.90 27.66
N PRO A 474 -4.70 -21.51 28.76
CA PRO A 474 -5.25 -21.24 30.10
C PRO A 474 -5.20 -19.76 30.52
N GLU A 475 -4.15 -19.04 30.13
CA GLU A 475 -3.99 -17.61 30.43
C GLU A 475 -5.06 -16.77 29.73
N LEU A 476 -5.23 -16.96 28.42
CA LEU A 476 -6.23 -16.25 27.62
C LEU A 476 -7.66 -16.62 28.02
N ALA A 477 -7.90 -17.89 28.37
CA ALA A 477 -9.19 -18.32 28.91
C ALA A 477 -9.53 -17.55 30.20
N SER A 478 -8.58 -17.44 31.13
CA SER A 478 -8.73 -16.64 32.34
C SER A 478 -8.98 -15.17 32.03
N PHE A 479 -8.20 -14.59 31.11
CA PHE A 479 -8.34 -13.19 30.68
C PHE A 479 -9.73 -12.90 30.08
N TYR A 480 -10.31 -13.86 29.35
CA TYR A 480 -11.64 -13.74 28.77
C TYR A 480 -12.78 -14.14 29.72
N GLY A 481 -12.49 -14.64 30.92
CA GLY A 481 -13.51 -15.17 31.82
C GLY A 481 -14.15 -16.48 31.33
N LEU A 482 -13.46 -17.21 30.44
CA LEU A 482 -13.89 -18.50 29.93
C LEU A 482 -13.42 -19.63 30.85
N GLN A 483 -14.12 -20.76 30.79
CA GLN A 483 -13.62 -21.97 31.45
C GLN A 483 -12.31 -22.41 30.78
N SER A 484 -11.30 -22.74 31.61
CA SER A 484 -10.03 -23.27 31.10
C SER A 484 -10.28 -24.47 30.18
N PRO A 485 -9.63 -24.52 29.00
CA PRO A 485 -9.89 -25.57 28.03
C PRO A 485 -9.49 -26.94 28.59
N GLY A 486 -10.39 -27.92 28.43
CA GLY A 486 -10.07 -29.34 28.59
C GLY A 486 -9.91 -29.98 27.23
N GLY A 487 -8.69 -30.26 26.79
CA GLY A 487 -8.44 -30.80 25.46
C GLY A 487 -6.95 -30.87 25.11
N ALA A 488 -6.64 -31.41 23.93
CA ALA A 488 -5.30 -31.33 23.38
C ALA A 488 -5.08 -29.94 22.77
N ALA A 489 -3.96 -29.32 23.12
CA ALA A 489 -3.52 -28.10 22.46
C ALA A 489 -2.96 -28.42 21.07
N ASP A 490 -3.10 -27.46 20.15
CA ASP A 490 -2.44 -27.47 18.86
C ASP A 490 -0.94 -27.16 18.97
N GLU A 491 -0.26 -27.03 17.83
CA GLU A 491 1.16 -26.74 17.74
C GLU A 491 1.58 -25.41 18.38
N ASP A 492 0.66 -24.45 18.53
CA ASP A 492 0.90 -23.14 19.14
C ASP A 492 0.59 -23.09 20.63
N GLY A 493 0.09 -24.21 21.19
CA GLY A 493 -0.35 -24.31 22.57
C GLY A 493 -1.79 -23.84 22.79
N MET A 494 -2.59 -23.73 21.73
CA MET A 494 -3.97 -23.24 21.79
C MET A 494 -4.97 -24.40 21.77
N THR A 495 -6.06 -24.28 22.52
CA THR A 495 -7.12 -25.29 22.54
C THR A 495 -8.45 -24.69 22.12
N ARG A 496 -9.17 -25.38 21.25
CA ARG A 496 -10.52 -24.98 20.82
C ARG A 496 -11.48 -25.00 22.01
N VAL A 497 -12.26 -23.95 22.16
CA VAL A 497 -13.32 -23.81 23.16
C VAL A 497 -14.66 -23.51 22.49
N ASP A 498 -15.74 -24.00 23.08
CA ASP A 498 -17.10 -23.64 22.71
C ASP A 498 -17.45 -22.29 23.34
N LEU A 499 -17.94 -21.36 22.52
CA LEU A 499 -18.37 -20.03 22.93
C LEU A 499 -19.88 -19.95 23.18
N THR A 500 -20.61 -21.06 23.06
CA THR A 500 -22.05 -21.11 23.34
C THR A 500 -22.35 -20.61 24.75
N GLY A 501 -23.19 -19.57 24.86
CA GLY A 501 -23.51 -18.92 26.14
C GLY A 501 -22.45 -17.94 26.65
N SER A 502 -21.36 -17.74 25.89
CA SER A 502 -20.47 -16.59 26.04
C SER A 502 -20.95 -15.42 25.18
N ASN A 503 -20.37 -14.24 25.39
CA ASN A 503 -20.65 -13.05 24.60
C ASN A 503 -19.71 -12.88 23.38
N ARG A 504 -18.89 -13.88 23.09
CA ARG A 504 -17.95 -13.87 21.95
C ARG A 504 -18.50 -14.70 20.79
N MET A 505 -18.25 -14.23 19.58
CA MET A 505 -18.62 -14.85 18.32
C MET A 505 -17.76 -14.29 17.17
N GLY A 506 -17.18 -15.18 16.37
CA GLY A 506 -16.49 -14.86 15.12
C GLY A 506 -15.44 -13.74 15.16
N ILE A 507 -15.10 -13.23 13.98
CA ILE A 507 -13.99 -12.28 13.78
C ILE A 507 -14.16 -10.95 14.52
N LEU A 508 -15.40 -10.49 14.76
CA LEU A 508 -15.66 -9.21 15.44
C LEU A 508 -15.22 -9.20 16.90
N THR A 509 -15.12 -10.38 17.53
CA THR A 509 -14.84 -10.52 18.97
C THR A 509 -13.49 -11.17 19.27
N LEU A 510 -12.67 -11.40 18.23
CA LEU A 510 -11.27 -11.77 18.41
C LEU A 510 -10.55 -10.67 19.19
N GLY A 511 -9.68 -11.06 20.13
CA GLY A 511 -8.95 -10.08 20.95
C GLY A 511 -8.09 -9.13 20.10
N SER A 512 -7.59 -9.60 18.96
CA SER A 512 -6.76 -8.83 18.04
C SER A 512 -7.54 -7.70 17.39
N VAL A 513 -8.76 -7.96 16.92
CA VAL A 513 -9.67 -6.95 16.36
C VAL A 513 -10.08 -5.95 17.44
N LEU A 514 -10.53 -6.43 18.60
CA LEU A 514 -11.03 -5.57 19.68
C LEU A 514 -9.96 -4.64 20.25
N SER A 515 -8.72 -5.12 20.36
CA SER A 515 -7.59 -4.35 20.90
C SER A 515 -6.94 -3.44 19.86
N THR A 516 -6.89 -3.83 18.59
CA THR A 516 -6.32 -3.00 17.51
C THR A 516 -7.19 -1.78 17.23
N HIS A 517 -8.51 -1.98 17.16
CA HIS A 517 -9.47 -0.91 16.85
C HIS A 517 -9.94 -0.18 18.12
N ALA A 518 -9.00 0.19 18.99
CA ALA A 518 -9.25 0.90 20.23
C ALA A 518 -8.06 1.81 20.60
N HIS A 519 -8.29 2.81 21.46
CA HIS A 519 -7.20 3.66 21.97
C HIS A 519 -6.31 2.89 22.96
N ALA A 520 -5.20 3.50 23.37
CA ALA A 520 -4.28 2.88 24.31
C ALA A 520 -4.90 2.66 25.69
N GLY A 521 -5.72 3.60 26.18
CA GLY A 521 -6.33 3.56 27.52
C GLY A 521 -7.84 3.34 27.56
N GLU A 522 -8.53 3.29 26.43
CA GLU A 522 -10.01 3.14 26.38
C GLU A 522 -10.51 2.42 25.11
N SER A 523 -11.76 1.93 25.14
CA SER A 523 -12.46 1.47 23.94
C SER A 523 -12.70 2.63 22.97
N SER A 524 -13.03 2.33 21.72
CA SER A 524 -13.29 3.37 20.71
C SER A 524 -14.41 2.95 19.77
N PRO A 525 -15.65 3.40 20.00
CA PRO A 525 -16.76 3.21 19.06
C PRO A 525 -16.41 3.73 17.66
N VAL A 526 -15.71 4.86 17.59
CA VAL A 526 -15.32 5.50 16.32
C VAL A 526 -14.41 4.59 15.49
N HIS A 527 -13.33 4.08 16.07
CA HIS A 527 -12.41 3.20 15.34
C HIS A 527 -13.06 1.87 14.95
N ARG A 528 -13.85 1.26 15.85
CA ARG A 528 -14.55 0.00 15.56
C ARG A 528 -15.62 0.17 14.49
N GLY A 529 -16.37 1.27 14.52
CA GLY A 529 -17.36 1.59 13.49
C GLY A 529 -16.70 1.88 12.14
N LYS A 530 -15.59 2.62 12.11
CA LYS A 530 -14.81 2.90 10.91
C LYS A 530 -14.25 1.62 10.31
N PHE A 531 -13.71 0.74 11.14
CA PHE A 531 -13.24 -0.58 10.74
C PHE A 531 -14.34 -1.38 10.03
N VAL A 532 -15.51 -1.54 10.65
CA VAL A 532 -16.62 -2.26 10.01
C VAL A 532 -17.04 -1.59 8.70
N ARG A 533 -17.17 -0.25 8.68
CA ARG A 533 -17.62 0.51 7.52
C ARG A 533 -16.66 0.39 6.32
N GLU A 534 -15.38 0.63 6.55
CA GLU A 534 -14.39 0.67 5.46
C GLU A 534 -13.85 -0.71 5.11
N GLN A 535 -13.64 -1.59 6.09
CA GLN A 535 -12.97 -2.88 5.86
C GLN A 535 -13.94 -4.03 5.64
N LEU A 536 -15.12 -4.00 6.27
CA LEU A 536 -16.10 -5.10 6.17
C LEU A 536 -17.27 -4.78 5.24
N LEU A 537 -17.54 -3.49 4.98
CA LEU A 537 -18.58 -3.04 4.03
C LEU A 537 -18.00 -2.33 2.80
N CYS A 538 -16.69 -2.07 2.77
CA CYS A 538 -16.00 -1.41 1.65
C CYS A 538 -16.59 -0.04 1.28
N GLN A 539 -17.08 0.69 2.29
CA GLN A 539 -17.69 2.00 2.13
C GLN A 539 -16.71 3.07 2.64
N PRO A 540 -15.97 3.76 1.75
CA PRO A 540 -15.00 4.76 2.17
C PRO A 540 -15.71 5.93 2.84
N LEU A 541 -15.16 6.37 3.97
CA LEU A 541 -15.63 7.59 4.63
C LEU A 541 -14.96 8.82 3.99
N PRO A 542 -15.67 9.95 3.86
CA PRO A 542 -15.04 11.19 3.44
C PRO A 542 -13.98 11.62 4.47
N PRO A 543 -12.88 12.27 4.05
CA PRO A 543 -11.89 12.78 4.99
C PRO A 543 -12.54 13.83 5.92
N PRO A 544 -12.09 13.93 7.18
CA PRO A 544 -12.60 14.95 8.10
C PRO A 544 -12.29 16.36 7.55
N PRO A 545 -13.15 17.36 7.83
CA PRO A 545 -12.88 18.74 7.44
C PRO A 545 -11.52 19.25 7.94
N ALA A 546 -10.79 19.97 7.08
CA ALA A 546 -9.47 20.51 7.41
C ALA A 546 -9.56 21.51 8.58
N GLY A 547 -8.59 21.44 9.51
CA GLY A 547 -8.47 22.37 10.64
C GLY A 547 -9.26 22.00 11.90
N LEU A 548 -9.91 20.83 11.95
CA LEU A 548 -10.55 20.32 13.16
C LEU A 548 -9.53 19.63 14.08
N ASP A 549 -9.52 20.00 15.37
CA ASP A 549 -8.80 19.28 16.42
C ASP A 549 -9.62 18.04 16.83
N VAL A 550 -9.40 16.92 16.14
CA VAL A 550 -10.11 15.65 16.38
C VAL A 550 -9.47 14.93 17.57
N LYS A 551 -9.67 15.47 18.78
CA LYS A 551 -9.34 14.76 20.02
C LYS A 551 -10.54 13.95 20.50
N PRO A 552 -10.33 12.73 21.00
CA PRO A 552 -11.40 12.01 21.67
C PRO A 552 -11.94 12.85 22.84
N PRO A 553 -13.24 12.74 23.15
CA PRO A 553 -13.80 13.43 24.31
C PRO A 553 -13.02 12.99 25.55
N GLN A 554 -12.65 13.92 26.43
CA GLN A 554 -11.89 13.56 27.63
C GLN A 554 -12.66 12.52 28.46
N PRO A 555 -11.96 11.57 29.11
CA PRO A 555 -12.58 10.66 30.06
C PRO A 555 -13.38 11.41 31.12
N ASP A 556 -14.67 11.09 31.21
CA ASP A 556 -15.59 11.62 32.22
C ASP A 556 -16.24 10.44 32.96
N PRO A 557 -15.82 10.17 34.21
CA PRO A 557 -16.33 9.03 34.97
C PRO A 557 -17.81 9.16 35.38
N THR A 558 -18.46 10.29 35.05
CA THR A 558 -19.90 10.51 35.29
C THR A 558 -20.77 10.25 34.08
N LYS A 559 -20.18 9.86 32.93
CA LYS A 559 -20.87 9.56 31.68
C LYS A 559 -20.44 8.21 31.15
N SER A 560 -21.35 7.49 30.53
CA SER A 560 -21.02 6.34 29.69
C SER A 560 -20.24 6.78 28.44
N THR A 561 -19.48 5.86 27.82
CA THR A 561 -18.85 6.08 26.52
C THR A 561 -19.87 6.54 25.47
N ARG A 562 -21.08 5.98 25.45
CA ARG A 562 -22.16 6.44 24.57
C ARG A 562 -22.48 7.92 24.79
N GLU A 563 -22.67 8.35 26.03
CA GLU A 563 -22.97 9.75 26.35
C GLU A 563 -21.80 10.69 26.00
N ARG A 564 -20.55 10.25 26.23
CA ARG A 564 -19.35 11.00 25.86
C ARG A 564 -19.24 11.22 24.35
N PHE A 565 -19.51 10.19 23.56
CA PHE A 565 -19.37 10.24 22.10
C PHE A 565 -20.60 10.84 21.39
N PHE A 566 -21.79 10.79 22.00
CA PHE A 566 -23.00 11.42 21.47
C PHE A 566 -22.88 12.95 21.30
N GLU A 567 -22.04 13.61 22.10
CA GLU A 567 -21.76 15.05 21.96
C GLU A 567 -21.08 15.39 20.60
N HIS A 568 -20.28 14.47 20.05
CA HIS A 568 -19.67 14.62 18.72
C HIS A 568 -20.67 14.39 17.58
N SER A 569 -21.57 13.40 17.74
CA SER A 569 -22.57 13.09 16.72
C SER A 569 -23.60 14.22 16.52
N ASN A 570 -23.79 15.09 17.52
CA ASN A 570 -24.66 16.28 17.46
C ASN A 570 -23.97 17.59 17.02
N ASN A 571 -22.64 17.58 16.83
CA ASN A 571 -21.93 18.73 16.31
C ASN A 571 -22.10 18.80 14.78
N GLU A 572 -22.54 19.93 14.24
CA GLU A 572 -22.78 20.14 12.80
C GLU A 572 -21.55 19.81 11.92
N ALA A 573 -20.33 20.02 12.43
CA ALA A 573 -19.10 19.70 11.72
C ALA A 573 -18.70 18.22 11.74
N CYS A 574 -19.20 17.43 12.72
CA CYS A 574 -18.77 16.04 12.95
C CYS A 574 -19.90 15.01 12.71
N GLY A 575 -21.16 15.43 12.86
CA GLY A 575 -22.33 14.55 12.85
C GLY A 575 -22.57 13.84 11.52
N SER A 576 -22.18 14.42 10.39
CA SER A 576 -22.34 13.79 9.08
C SER A 576 -21.58 12.46 8.99
N CYS A 577 -20.32 12.44 9.42
CA CYS A 577 -19.49 11.23 9.43
C CYS A 577 -19.83 10.33 10.62
N HIS A 578 -20.01 10.90 11.81
CA HIS A 578 -20.31 10.12 13.03
C HIS A 578 -21.65 9.38 12.94
N SER A 579 -22.63 9.89 12.19
CA SER A 579 -23.87 9.17 11.89
C SER A 579 -23.65 7.85 11.16
N LEU A 580 -22.56 7.72 10.40
CA LEU A 580 -22.18 6.51 9.66
C LEU A 580 -21.32 5.54 10.51
N ILE A 581 -20.81 5.96 11.67
CA ILE A 581 -19.74 5.25 12.37
C ILE A 581 -20.17 4.85 13.78
N ASP A 582 -20.63 5.81 14.58
CA ASP A 582 -20.81 5.63 16.02
C ASP A 582 -21.86 4.56 16.31
N GLY A 583 -22.96 4.56 15.56
CA GLY A 583 -24.03 3.57 15.67
C GLY A 583 -23.55 2.13 15.42
N ILE A 584 -22.51 1.94 14.60
CA ILE A 584 -21.87 0.64 14.40
C ILE A 584 -20.96 0.32 15.58
N GLY A 585 -20.13 1.30 15.96
CA GLY A 585 -19.18 1.22 17.06
C GLY A 585 -19.79 0.87 18.41
N PHE A 586 -20.96 1.44 18.73
CA PHE A 586 -21.64 1.19 19.99
C PHE A 586 -22.01 -0.29 20.20
N GLY A 587 -22.17 -1.06 19.11
CA GLY A 587 -22.32 -2.51 19.16
C GLY A 587 -21.24 -3.26 19.91
N PHE A 588 -20.03 -2.67 19.98
CA PHE A 588 -18.87 -3.28 20.59
C PHE A 588 -18.66 -2.87 22.05
N GLU A 589 -19.52 -2.02 22.62
CA GLU A 589 -19.23 -1.39 23.91
C GLU A 589 -19.29 -2.34 25.11
N HIS A 590 -19.83 -3.53 24.91
CA HIS A 590 -19.65 -4.65 25.84
C HIS A 590 -18.20 -5.17 25.91
N PHE A 591 -17.28 -4.67 25.09
CA PHE A 591 -15.86 -5.01 25.12
C PHE A 591 -15.00 -3.76 25.39
N ASP A 592 -14.12 -3.84 26.40
CA ASP A 592 -13.17 -2.76 26.70
C ASP A 592 -12.06 -2.63 25.63
N GLY A 593 -11.14 -1.68 25.80
CA GLY A 593 -10.06 -1.41 24.85
C GLY A 593 -9.05 -2.54 24.65
N VAL A 594 -9.07 -3.58 25.48
CA VAL A 594 -8.24 -4.79 25.35
C VAL A 594 -9.08 -6.04 25.06
N GLY A 595 -10.37 -5.85 24.83
CA GLY A 595 -11.30 -6.88 24.40
C GLY A 595 -11.88 -7.74 25.52
N ARG A 596 -11.83 -7.32 26.80
CA ARG A 596 -12.55 -8.01 27.88
C ARG A 596 -14.02 -7.62 27.89
N TYR A 597 -14.87 -8.58 28.22
CA TYR A 597 -16.31 -8.32 28.32
C TYR A 597 -16.66 -7.51 29.57
N ARG A 598 -17.65 -6.61 29.45
CA ARG A 598 -18.16 -5.77 30.54
C ARG A 598 -19.66 -5.52 30.39
N ASP A 599 -20.37 -5.52 31.52
CA ASP A 599 -21.78 -5.08 31.60
C ASP A 599 -21.91 -3.58 31.94
N THR A 600 -20.83 -3.00 32.49
CA THR A 600 -20.78 -1.59 32.89
C THR A 600 -19.52 -0.91 32.41
N ASP A 601 -19.64 0.37 32.09
CA ASP A 601 -18.59 1.32 31.73
C ASP A 601 -18.53 2.44 32.77
N ASP A 602 -17.43 2.53 33.53
CA ASP A 602 -17.29 3.46 34.66
C ASP A 602 -18.50 3.49 35.62
N GLY A 603 -19.09 2.30 35.85
CA GLY A 603 -20.25 2.11 36.73
C GLY A 603 -21.62 2.37 36.07
N HIS A 604 -21.66 2.78 34.79
CA HIS A 604 -22.88 2.96 34.02
C HIS A 604 -23.19 1.68 33.21
N PRO A 605 -24.45 1.22 33.15
CA PRO A 605 -24.82 0.09 32.28
C PRO A 605 -24.45 0.37 30.82
N VAL A 606 -23.88 -0.62 30.15
CA VAL A 606 -23.60 -0.54 28.71
C VAL A 606 -24.91 -0.61 27.91
N ASP A 607 -25.08 0.34 26.98
CA ASP A 607 -26.09 0.28 25.92
C ASP A 607 -25.38 -0.03 24.60
N ALA A 608 -25.49 -1.29 24.14
CA ALA A 608 -24.86 -1.77 22.92
C ALA A 608 -25.80 -1.74 21.70
N SER A 609 -26.94 -1.05 21.79
CA SER A 609 -27.87 -0.91 20.66
C SER A 609 -27.26 -0.07 19.53
N GLY A 610 -27.22 -0.62 18.32
CA GLY A 610 -26.58 0.01 17.18
C GLY A 610 -27.50 0.16 15.97
N ASN A 611 -27.00 0.87 14.97
CA ASN A 611 -27.67 1.04 13.68
C ASN A 611 -26.65 1.26 12.57
N ILE A 612 -26.83 0.55 11.46
CA ILE A 612 -26.10 0.78 10.22
C ILE A 612 -26.98 1.64 9.32
N VAL A 613 -26.45 2.77 8.84
CA VAL A 613 -27.14 3.65 7.88
C VAL A 613 -26.28 3.88 6.65
N GLY A 614 -26.88 4.25 5.51
CA GLY A 614 -26.12 4.53 4.28
C GLY A 614 -25.46 3.30 3.65
N ALA A 615 -25.95 2.09 3.97
CA ALA A 615 -25.51 0.83 3.38
C ALA A 615 -26.76 0.09 2.87
N GLU A 616 -27.09 0.20 1.58
CA GLU A 616 -28.39 -0.28 1.07
C GLU A 616 -28.63 -1.76 1.36
N GLY A 617 -27.60 -2.61 1.26
CA GLY A 617 -27.69 -4.05 1.54
C GLY A 617 -27.65 -4.43 3.03
N THR A 618 -27.28 -3.51 3.94
CA THR A 618 -26.97 -3.86 5.35
C THR A 618 -27.63 -2.96 6.40
N SER A 619 -28.41 -1.96 5.98
CA SER A 619 -28.93 -0.95 6.90
C SER A 619 -29.87 -1.52 7.98
N GLY A 620 -30.02 -0.78 9.08
CA GLY A 620 -30.97 -1.04 10.17
C GLY A 620 -30.32 -1.34 11.52
N THR A 621 -31.16 -1.58 12.52
CA THR A 621 -30.75 -1.73 13.93
C THR A 621 -30.19 -3.11 14.24
N PHE A 622 -29.49 -3.21 15.36
CA PHE A 622 -28.99 -4.44 15.99
C PHE A 622 -28.68 -4.16 17.48
N ASP A 623 -28.50 -5.19 18.31
CA ASP A 623 -28.05 -5.07 19.70
C ASP A 623 -26.79 -5.92 19.97
N GLY A 624 -25.67 -5.26 20.24
CA GLY A 624 -24.39 -5.90 20.51
C GLY A 624 -23.71 -6.53 19.29
N THR A 625 -22.51 -7.06 19.52
CA THR A 625 -21.68 -7.69 18.47
C THR A 625 -22.29 -8.97 17.90
N GLY A 626 -23.12 -9.69 18.65
CA GLY A 626 -23.73 -10.94 18.21
C GLY A 626 -24.76 -10.72 17.09
N GLU A 627 -25.68 -9.77 17.27
CA GLU A 627 -26.63 -9.41 16.21
C GLU A 627 -25.94 -8.70 15.04
N LEU A 628 -24.93 -7.86 15.31
CA LEU A 628 -24.11 -7.24 14.26
C LEU A 628 -23.42 -8.31 13.40
N ALA A 629 -22.83 -9.33 14.02
CA ALA A 629 -22.16 -10.41 13.29
C ALA A 629 -23.14 -11.20 12.41
N GLN A 630 -24.31 -11.56 12.92
CA GLN A 630 -25.37 -12.22 12.13
C GLN A 630 -25.79 -11.36 10.94
N LYS A 631 -25.94 -10.05 11.18
CA LYS A 631 -26.32 -9.10 10.13
C LYS A 631 -25.26 -8.97 9.04
N LEU A 632 -23.98 -8.94 9.39
CA LEU A 632 -22.88 -8.91 8.41
C LEU A 632 -22.74 -10.25 7.67
N ALA A 633 -23.02 -11.38 8.32
CA ALA A 633 -23.01 -12.69 7.66
C ALA A 633 -24.04 -12.80 6.52
N GLU A 634 -25.21 -12.17 6.71
CA GLU A 634 -26.31 -12.18 5.74
C GLU A 634 -26.27 -11.01 4.74
N SER A 635 -25.33 -10.08 4.91
CA SER A 635 -25.26 -8.82 4.16
C SER A 635 -24.69 -9.00 2.74
N PRO A 636 -25.41 -8.56 1.69
CA PRO A 636 -24.85 -8.45 0.34
C PRO A 636 -23.64 -7.50 0.25
N ASP A 637 -23.64 -6.39 1.01
CA ASP A 637 -22.52 -5.44 1.01
C ASP A 637 -21.25 -6.09 1.58
N ALA A 638 -21.39 -6.85 2.67
CA ALA A 638 -20.27 -7.56 3.30
C ALA A 638 -19.76 -8.72 2.44
N GLN A 639 -20.66 -9.42 1.75
CA GLN A 639 -20.32 -10.47 0.79
C GLN A 639 -19.53 -9.92 -0.39
N ALA A 640 -19.98 -8.81 -0.99
CA ALA A 640 -19.26 -8.14 -2.07
C ALA A 640 -17.91 -7.59 -1.59
N CYS A 641 -17.89 -6.99 -0.39
CA CYS A 641 -16.66 -6.45 0.19
C CYS A 641 -15.62 -7.55 0.46
N PHE A 642 -16.02 -8.70 1.00
CA PHE A 642 -15.09 -9.83 1.22
C PHE A 642 -14.39 -10.24 -0.08
N THR A 643 -15.13 -10.34 -1.18
CA THR A 643 -14.58 -10.63 -2.50
C THR A 643 -13.67 -9.51 -3.00
N LEU A 644 -14.07 -8.23 -2.82
CA LEU A 644 -13.26 -7.06 -3.20
C LEU A 644 -11.92 -7.03 -2.45
N GLN A 645 -11.91 -7.36 -1.16
CA GLN A 645 -10.69 -7.39 -0.36
C GLN A 645 -9.72 -8.47 -0.87
N TRP A 646 -10.23 -9.65 -1.28
CA TRP A 646 -9.40 -10.67 -1.93
C TRP A 646 -8.86 -10.23 -3.29
N LEU A 647 -9.66 -9.53 -4.09
CA LEU A 647 -9.23 -8.96 -5.37
C LEU A 647 -8.11 -7.93 -5.17
N ARG A 648 -8.27 -7.01 -4.20
CA ARG A 648 -7.26 -6.02 -3.83
C ARG A 648 -5.96 -6.68 -3.38
N PHE A 649 -6.04 -7.68 -2.51
CA PHE A 649 -4.89 -8.44 -2.04
C PHE A 649 -4.19 -9.20 -3.18
N GLY A 650 -4.96 -9.98 -3.95
CA GLY A 650 -4.45 -10.85 -5.02
C GLY A 650 -3.76 -10.05 -6.13
N PHE A 651 -4.38 -8.97 -6.59
CA PHE A 651 -3.83 -8.13 -7.65
C PHE A 651 -2.90 -7.02 -7.15
N GLY A 652 -2.94 -6.66 -5.87
CA GLY A 652 -2.18 -5.52 -5.34
C GLY A 652 -2.57 -4.21 -5.98
N ALA A 653 -3.87 -4.02 -6.21
CA ALA A 653 -4.43 -2.84 -6.86
C ALA A 653 -5.63 -2.35 -6.07
N MET A 654 -5.86 -1.03 -6.08
CA MET A 654 -6.97 -0.39 -5.36
C MET A 654 -7.96 0.30 -6.31
N ASP A 655 -7.88 0.00 -7.61
CA ASP A 655 -8.80 0.54 -8.62
C ASP A 655 -10.24 0.16 -8.25
N GLN A 656 -11.01 1.12 -7.74
CA GLN A 656 -12.25 0.83 -7.04
C GLN A 656 -13.36 0.36 -7.97
N ALA A 657 -13.57 1.01 -9.11
CA ALA A 657 -14.73 0.74 -9.96
C ALA A 657 -14.70 -0.66 -10.59
N ASP A 658 -13.59 -1.00 -11.26
CA ASP A 658 -13.47 -2.28 -11.97
C ASP A 658 -13.39 -3.47 -11.01
N LEU A 659 -12.64 -3.34 -9.90
CA LEU A 659 -12.55 -4.41 -8.92
C LEU A 659 -13.86 -4.59 -8.15
N SER A 660 -14.59 -3.52 -7.83
CA SER A 660 -15.91 -3.64 -7.18
C SER A 660 -16.90 -4.34 -8.09
N CYS A 661 -16.90 -3.99 -9.38
CA CYS A 661 -17.74 -4.66 -10.37
C CYS A 661 -17.42 -6.16 -10.50
N MET A 662 -16.13 -6.52 -10.56
CA MET A 662 -15.70 -7.92 -10.53
C MET A 662 -16.12 -8.62 -9.22
N ALA A 663 -16.05 -7.92 -8.09
CA ALA A 663 -16.42 -8.45 -6.80
C ALA A 663 -17.91 -8.82 -6.75
N GLU A 664 -18.78 -7.93 -7.23
CA GLU A 664 -20.23 -8.19 -7.32
C GLU A 664 -20.54 -9.40 -8.21
N GLN A 665 -19.86 -9.53 -9.36
CA GLN A 665 -20.05 -10.67 -10.26
C GLN A 665 -19.61 -12.00 -9.63
N ILE A 666 -18.42 -12.03 -9.04
CA ILE A 666 -17.88 -13.24 -8.40
C ILE A 666 -18.79 -13.63 -7.23
N THR A 667 -19.20 -12.66 -6.42
CA THR A 667 -20.10 -12.86 -5.28
C THR A 667 -21.45 -13.42 -5.74
N GLY A 668 -22.04 -12.82 -6.78
CA GLY A 668 -23.30 -13.29 -7.36
C GLY A 668 -23.23 -14.69 -8.00
N LYS A 669 -22.05 -15.12 -8.47
CA LYS A 669 -21.81 -16.46 -9.03
C LYS A 669 -21.65 -17.54 -7.96
N LEU A 670 -20.96 -17.23 -6.85
CA LEU A 670 -20.69 -18.19 -5.77
C LEU A 670 -21.93 -18.39 -4.89
N GLY A 671 -22.67 -17.33 -4.58
CA GLY A 671 -23.73 -17.39 -3.57
C GLY A 671 -23.20 -17.66 -2.14
N PRO A 672 -24.05 -17.57 -1.10
CA PRO A 672 -23.57 -17.50 0.29
C PRO A 672 -22.80 -18.72 0.79
N GLU A 673 -23.16 -19.93 0.36
CA GLU A 673 -22.52 -21.17 0.81
C GLU A 673 -21.13 -21.39 0.19
N ASP A 674 -20.92 -20.92 -1.05
CA ASP A 674 -19.64 -21.07 -1.75
C ASP A 674 -18.74 -19.82 -1.60
N LEU A 675 -19.19 -18.78 -0.89
CA LEU A 675 -18.38 -17.62 -0.45
C LEU A 675 -17.41 -18.02 0.66
N THR A 676 -16.54 -18.96 0.32
CA THR A 676 -15.43 -19.44 1.14
C THR A 676 -14.13 -18.80 0.69
N VAL A 677 -13.09 -18.83 1.54
CA VAL A 677 -11.73 -18.41 1.15
C VAL A 677 -11.30 -19.10 -0.15
N ALA A 678 -11.43 -20.43 -0.22
CA ALA A 678 -11.05 -21.20 -1.41
C ALA A 678 -11.96 -20.91 -2.61
N GLY A 679 -13.27 -20.73 -2.39
CA GLY A 679 -14.25 -20.42 -3.43
C GLY A 679 -13.96 -19.08 -4.10
N VAL A 680 -13.69 -18.03 -3.32
CA VAL A 680 -13.32 -16.70 -3.83
C VAL A 680 -12.00 -16.75 -4.57
N ILE A 681 -10.94 -17.34 -4.01
CA ILE A 681 -9.63 -17.49 -4.66
C ILE A 681 -9.78 -18.21 -6.02
N LYS A 682 -10.57 -19.29 -6.06
CA LYS A 682 -10.83 -20.05 -7.29
C LYS A 682 -11.57 -19.21 -8.32
N ALA A 683 -12.61 -18.49 -7.93
CA ALA A 683 -13.35 -17.61 -8.83
C ALA A 683 -12.49 -16.47 -9.38
N ILE A 684 -11.62 -15.88 -8.56
CA ILE A 684 -10.63 -14.88 -8.98
C ILE A 684 -9.67 -15.51 -10.00
N ALA A 685 -9.11 -16.67 -9.69
CA ALA A 685 -8.14 -17.37 -10.53
C ALA A 685 -8.70 -17.78 -11.91
N GLN A 686 -10.02 -17.93 -12.01
CA GLN A 686 -10.72 -18.24 -13.25
C GLN A 686 -11.17 -17.00 -14.03
N SER A 687 -10.99 -15.79 -13.49
CA SER A 687 -11.39 -14.54 -14.16
C SER A 687 -10.46 -14.20 -15.32
N PRO A 688 -10.95 -13.50 -16.37
CA PRO A 688 -10.10 -13.00 -17.45
C PRO A 688 -8.96 -12.11 -16.96
N ARG A 689 -9.20 -11.21 -15.98
CA ARG A 689 -8.16 -10.38 -15.36
C ARG A 689 -7.02 -11.20 -14.74
N PHE A 690 -7.26 -12.44 -14.31
CA PHE A 690 -6.19 -13.28 -13.77
C PHE A 690 -5.19 -13.76 -14.84
N THR A 691 -5.60 -13.81 -16.11
CA THR A 691 -4.77 -14.36 -17.19
C THR A 691 -4.49 -13.35 -18.30
N LYS A 692 -5.17 -12.20 -18.32
CA LYS A 692 -5.04 -11.18 -19.36
C LYS A 692 -4.80 -9.78 -18.80
N ARG A 693 -4.15 -8.92 -19.57
CA ARG A 693 -3.94 -7.50 -19.32
C ARG A 693 -4.37 -6.65 -20.51
N LEU A 694 -4.76 -5.42 -20.27
CA LEU A 694 -5.00 -4.43 -21.31
C LEU A 694 -3.68 -3.98 -21.95
N ALA A 695 -3.76 -3.54 -23.20
CA ALA A 695 -2.67 -2.77 -23.79
C ALA A 695 -2.45 -1.49 -22.97
N GLU A 696 -1.20 -1.10 -22.75
CA GLU A 696 -0.92 0.24 -22.25
C GLU A 696 -1.52 1.24 -23.24
N ALA A 697 -2.31 2.19 -22.75
CA ALA A 697 -2.64 3.38 -23.53
C ALA A 697 -1.29 3.92 -24.02
N ALA A 698 -1.12 4.04 -25.34
CA ALA A 698 0.11 4.54 -25.91
C ALA A 698 0.36 5.95 -25.36
N THR A 699 1.15 6.05 -24.30
CA THR A 699 1.73 7.31 -23.88
C THR A 699 2.55 7.74 -25.09
N GLY A 700 2.16 8.86 -25.70
CA GLY A 700 2.89 9.44 -26.82
C GLY A 700 4.38 9.45 -26.47
N ALA A 701 5.20 9.18 -27.49
CA ALA A 701 6.65 9.04 -27.39
C ALA A 701 7.26 9.86 -26.24
N ASP A 702 8.00 9.16 -25.39
CA ASP A 702 8.93 9.72 -24.41
C ASP A 702 9.62 10.95 -25.05
N PRO A 703 9.57 12.15 -24.43
CA PRO A 703 10.31 13.28 -24.95
C PRO A 703 11.77 12.85 -25.05
N THR A 704 12.30 12.89 -26.26
CA THR A 704 13.67 12.54 -26.61
C THR A 704 14.65 13.03 -25.53
N PRO A 705 15.62 12.21 -25.09
CA PRO A 705 16.64 12.65 -24.16
C PRO A 705 17.31 13.91 -24.70
N ASP A 706 17.33 14.97 -23.89
CA ASP A 706 18.07 16.19 -24.14
C ASP A 706 19.53 15.83 -24.49
N PRO A 707 20.00 16.08 -25.72
CA PRO A 707 21.39 15.83 -26.07
C PRO A 707 22.22 16.92 -25.39
N GLY A 708 23.00 16.49 -24.39
CA GLY A 708 23.76 17.36 -23.50
C GLY A 708 24.38 18.60 -24.15
N GLY A 709 24.19 19.74 -23.49
CA GLY A 709 24.89 20.97 -23.80
C GLY A 709 26.40 20.80 -23.67
N GLU A 710 27.10 21.00 -24.77
CA GLU A 710 28.56 21.21 -24.78
C GLU A 710 28.92 22.49 -24.00
N PRO A 711 30.09 22.53 -23.33
CA PRO A 711 30.54 23.69 -22.59
C PRO A 711 31.07 24.78 -23.54
N ASP A 712 30.60 26.01 -23.36
CA ASP A 712 31.10 27.21 -24.04
C ASP A 712 32.55 27.53 -23.61
N PRO A 713 33.53 27.63 -24.54
CA PRO A 713 34.89 28.03 -24.24
C PRO A 713 35.10 29.50 -24.64
N GLY A 714 35.07 30.45 -23.69
CA GLY A 714 35.58 31.78 -23.96
C GLY A 714 35.23 32.88 -22.96
N GLY A 715 36.17 33.20 -22.07
CA GLY A 715 36.13 34.42 -21.27
C GLY A 715 37.33 34.53 -20.33
N GLU A 716 38.41 35.16 -20.79
CA GLU A 716 39.62 35.45 -20.02
C GLU A 716 39.39 36.41 -18.82
N PRO A 717 40.26 36.37 -17.81
CA PRO A 717 40.13 37.12 -16.55
C PRO A 717 40.86 38.48 -16.59
N ASP A 718 40.37 39.47 -15.83
CA ASP A 718 41.17 40.66 -15.46
C ASP A 718 41.30 40.76 -13.92
N PRO A 719 42.50 41.06 -13.39
CA PRO A 719 42.88 40.88 -11.99
C PRO A 719 42.95 42.19 -11.21
N GLY A 720 42.88 42.12 -9.88
CA GLY A 720 43.10 43.30 -9.04
C GLY A 720 43.19 43.04 -7.53
N GLY A 721 44.38 42.67 -7.07
CA GLY A 721 45.05 43.28 -5.89
C GLY A 721 44.55 42.97 -4.45
N GLU A 722 45.12 41.93 -3.82
CA GLU A 722 46.10 41.95 -2.68
C GLU A 722 46.04 43.05 -1.55
N PRO A 723 46.63 42.86 -0.33
CA PRO A 723 46.27 41.94 0.78
C PRO A 723 46.43 42.51 2.25
N ASP A 724 45.78 41.86 3.25
CA ASP A 724 46.12 41.73 4.72
C ASP A 724 46.26 43.02 5.62
N PRO A 725 46.29 43.03 7.00
CA PRO A 725 46.43 41.92 7.97
C PRO A 725 45.72 41.97 9.34
N GLY A 726 45.61 40.77 9.96
CA GLY A 726 45.68 40.54 11.43
C GLY A 726 44.40 40.81 12.25
N GLY A 727 44.10 40.12 13.35
CA GLY A 727 44.80 39.11 14.13
C GLY A 727 44.02 38.88 15.44
N ASN A 728 43.76 37.60 15.73
CA ASN A 728 43.64 36.92 17.03
C ASN A 728 43.29 37.72 18.31
N THR A 729 42.19 37.36 19.00
CA THR A 729 42.15 37.00 20.44
C THR A 729 40.79 36.38 20.81
N GLY A 730 40.75 35.11 21.23
CA GLY A 730 39.77 34.65 22.23
C GLY A 730 40.14 35.19 23.63
N PRO A 731 39.26 35.17 24.65
CA PRO A 731 38.57 33.95 25.08
C PRO A 731 37.13 34.11 25.66
N SER A 732 36.46 32.95 25.76
CA SER A 732 35.46 32.53 26.77
C SER A 732 34.18 33.34 27.00
N GLY A 733 33.04 32.65 26.83
CA GLY A 733 31.92 32.74 27.78
C GLY A 733 30.59 33.20 27.19
N THR A 734 29.77 32.21 26.82
CA THR A 734 28.30 32.16 26.93
C THR A 734 27.51 33.39 26.46
N ASP A 735 26.91 33.29 25.28
CA ASP A 735 25.47 33.48 25.14
C ASP A 735 24.98 32.80 23.84
N ASN A 736 23.84 32.12 23.98
CA ASN A 736 23.14 31.36 22.96
C ASN A 736 22.40 32.30 22.01
N ASP A 737 23.00 32.62 20.87
CA ASP A 737 22.25 33.06 19.69
C ASP A 737 22.79 32.32 18.46
N PRO A 738 21.97 31.57 17.71
CA PRO A 738 22.36 31.07 16.39
C PRO A 738 22.25 32.19 15.35
N PRO A 739 23.24 32.37 14.45
CA PRO A 739 23.03 33.11 13.21
C PRO A 739 23.23 32.22 11.96
N PRO A 740 22.56 32.50 10.82
CA PRO A 740 21.31 33.22 10.60
C PRO A 740 20.17 32.29 10.15
N THR A 741 18.95 32.54 10.59
CA THR A 741 17.74 32.04 9.94
C THR A 741 17.65 32.64 8.54
N ASN A 742 17.26 31.83 7.54
CA ASN A 742 16.84 32.37 6.24
C ASN A 742 15.70 33.36 6.54
N GLY A 743 15.95 34.66 6.36
CA GLY A 743 15.07 35.75 6.80
C GLY A 743 13.66 35.75 6.18
N ASP A 744 13.42 34.85 5.23
CA ASP A 744 12.15 34.69 4.53
C ASP A 744 11.33 33.49 5.02
N PHE A 745 11.82 32.67 5.98
CA PHE A 745 11.07 31.52 6.48
C PHE A 745 10.96 31.48 8.01
N ASP A 746 9.73 31.37 8.51
CA ASP A 746 9.44 31.06 9.91
C ASP A 746 9.43 29.54 10.13
N VAL A 747 9.84 29.11 11.32
CA VAL A 747 9.96 27.68 11.64
C VAL A 747 9.35 27.38 13.00
N GLU A 748 8.37 26.48 13.03
CA GLU A 748 7.72 26.00 14.24
C GLU A 748 8.00 24.50 14.42
N GLU A 749 8.69 24.16 15.51
CA GLU A 749 9.04 22.78 15.88
C GLU A 749 8.06 22.26 16.95
N LYS A 750 7.59 21.02 16.76
CA LYS A 750 6.71 20.34 17.71
C LYS A 750 7.24 18.94 17.99
N VAL A 751 7.61 18.70 19.24
CA VAL A 751 7.93 17.37 19.73
C VAL A 751 6.68 16.51 19.73
N ASP A 752 6.67 15.46 18.91
CA ASP A 752 5.55 14.54 18.79
C ASP A 752 5.64 13.39 19.80
N SER A 753 6.86 12.89 20.06
CA SER A 753 7.10 11.84 21.05
C SER A 753 8.56 11.81 21.50
N VAL A 754 8.80 11.37 22.74
CA VAL A 754 10.15 11.17 23.31
C VAL A 754 10.15 9.84 24.06
N TRP A 755 11.23 9.07 23.94
CA TRP A 755 11.46 7.83 24.66
C TRP A 755 12.93 7.74 25.14
N ASP A 756 13.27 6.71 25.91
CA ASP A 756 14.65 6.51 26.38
C ASP A 756 15.60 6.32 25.19
N GLY A 757 16.41 7.34 24.90
CA GLY A 757 17.42 7.32 23.83
C GLY A 757 16.95 7.81 22.45
N GLY A 758 15.84 8.54 22.35
CA GLY A 758 15.42 9.18 21.09
C GLY A 758 14.07 9.89 21.14
N GLY A 759 13.68 10.49 20.02
CA GLY A 759 12.41 11.21 19.87
C GLY A 759 12.02 11.45 18.41
N CYS A 760 10.82 11.99 18.19
CA CYS A 760 10.36 12.46 16.88
C CYS A 760 9.73 13.85 16.99
N GLU A 761 9.94 14.65 15.95
CA GLU A 761 9.48 16.03 15.82
C GLU A 761 8.82 16.26 14.46
N SER A 762 7.77 17.07 14.48
CA SER A 762 7.16 17.66 13.30
C SER A 762 7.55 19.13 13.23
N VAL A 763 7.87 19.59 12.03
CA VAL A 763 8.31 20.95 11.76
C VAL A 763 7.46 21.58 10.68
N VAL A 764 7.03 22.82 10.92
CA VAL A 764 6.33 23.66 9.93
C VAL A 764 7.28 24.76 9.50
N VAL A 765 7.48 24.92 8.19
CA VAL A 765 8.27 26.00 7.60
C VAL A 765 7.33 26.90 6.81
N THR A 766 7.21 28.17 7.18
CA THR A 766 6.28 29.13 6.57
C THR A 766 7.06 30.20 5.81
N ASN A 767 6.75 30.43 4.54
CA ASN A 767 7.37 31.52 3.78
C ASN A 767 6.77 32.87 4.20
N LEU A 768 7.55 33.72 4.84
CA LEU A 768 7.20 35.10 5.20
C LEU A 768 7.59 36.12 4.11
N GLY A 769 8.31 35.69 3.08
CA GLY A 769 8.69 36.51 1.93
C GLY A 769 7.48 36.86 1.03
N ASP A 770 7.72 37.72 0.04
CA ASP A 770 6.72 38.22 -0.91
C ASP A 770 6.74 37.51 -2.28
N ALA A 771 7.63 36.53 -2.46
CA ALA A 771 7.71 35.66 -3.62
C ALA A 771 7.87 34.19 -3.24
N LYS A 772 7.47 33.30 -4.16
CA LYS A 772 7.69 31.86 -4.02
C LYS A 772 9.20 31.60 -3.90
N ALA A 773 9.59 30.84 -2.89
CA ALA A 773 11.00 30.58 -2.63
C ALA A 773 11.22 29.12 -2.23
N ALA A 774 12.38 28.58 -2.62
CA ALA A 774 12.85 27.30 -2.13
C ALA A 774 13.18 27.42 -0.64
N TRP A 775 12.68 26.49 0.17
CA TRP A 775 12.90 26.55 1.61
C TRP A 775 14.04 25.63 2.05
N GLU A 776 14.80 26.16 2.99
CA GLU A 776 15.90 25.46 3.64
C GLU A 776 16.03 26.01 5.06
N VAL A 777 16.07 25.12 6.04
CA VAL A 777 16.14 25.46 7.46
C VAL A 777 17.18 24.58 8.14
N THR A 778 17.89 25.10 9.14
CA THR A 778 18.87 24.32 9.91
C THR A 778 18.39 24.21 11.35
N LEU A 779 18.20 22.97 11.82
CA LEU A 779 17.71 22.66 13.17
C LEU A 779 18.79 21.95 13.99
N GLN A 780 18.75 22.15 15.31
CA GLN A 780 19.53 21.32 16.22
C GLN A 780 18.80 20.02 16.44
N VAL A 781 19.50 18.89 16.32
CA VAL A 781 18.94 17.57 16.57
C VAL A 781 19.73 16.95 17.71
N ASP A 782 19.03 16.55 18.78
CA ASP A 782 19.63 16.06 20.03
C ASP A 782 20.30 14.67 19.90
N GLY A 783 20.35 14.09 18.70
CA GLY A 783 20.97 12.80 18.39
C GLY A 783 21.22 12.58 16.90
N THR A 784 21.48 11.33 16.52
CA THR A 784 21.61 10.91 15.12
C THR A 784 20.23 10.77 14.49
N LEU A 785 20.02 11.40 13.33
CA LEU A 785 18.79 11.23 12.56
C LEU A 785 18.60 9.77 12.13
N ASN A 786 17.42 9.22 12.42
CA ASN A 786 17.04 7.86 12.07
C ASN A 786 16.00 7.83 10.94
N ASP A 787 15.09 8.81 10.90
CA ASP A 787 14.03 8.93 9.89
C ASP A 787 13.78 10.40 9.59
N VAL A 788 13.51 10.73 8.32
CA VAL A 788 13.10 12.07 7.87
C VAL A 788 12.04 11.88 6.79
N TRP A 789 10.91 12.57 6.90
CA TRP A 789 9.86 12.55 5.89
C TRP A 789 9.52 13.95 5.42
N ASN A 790 9.14 14.06 4.15
CA ASN A 790 8.77 15.32 3.47
C ASN A 790 9.88 16.40 3.47
N ALA A 791 11.13 16.02 3.74
CA ALA A 791 12.31 16.86 3.60
C ALA A 791 13.53 16.01 3.23
N ALA A 792 14.49 16.61 2.54
CA ALA A 792 15.85 16.09 2.47
C ALA A 792 16.63 16.63 3.68
N ALA A 793 17.55 15.82 4.23
CA ALA A 793 18.37 16.20 5.38
C ALA A 793 19.85 16.02 5.07
N GLU A 794 20.66 17.01 5.47
CA GLU A 794 22.12 16.99 5.35
C GLU A 794 22.74 17.40 6.70
N SER A 795 23.50 16.50 7.32
CA SER A 795 24.18 16.78 8.59
C SER A 795 25.35 17.75 8.40
N GLY A 796 25.38 18.83 9.17
CA GLY A 796 26.46 19.82 9.17
C GLY A 796 27.03 20.10 10.57
N ASN A 797 28.13 20.85 10.62
CA ASN A 797 28.78 21.22 11.88
C ASN A 797 27.94 22.19 12.76
N ALA A 798 26.86 22.75 12.22
CA ALA A 798 26.01 23.76 12.86
C ALA A 798 24.57 23.25 13.13
N GLY A 799 24.31 21.94 12.99
CA GLY A 799 22.98 21.33 13.03
C GLY A 799 22.68 20.52 11.77
N VAL A 800 21.45 20.02 11.63
CA VAL A 800 21.00 19.33 10.41
C VAL A 800 20.25 20.32 9.54
N LYS A 801 20.67 20.43 8.28
CA LYS A 801 20.00 21.22 7.26
C LYS A 801 18.90 20.41 6.60
N PHE A 802 17.68 20.92 6.67
CA PHE A 802 16.49 20.37 6.03
C PHE A 802 16.07 21.24 4.86
N SER A 803 15.73 20.62 3.73
CA SER A 803 15.22 21.30 2.54
C SER A 803 14.05 20.54 1.91
N GLY A 804 13.20 21.23 1.15
CA GLY A 804 12.07 20.57 0.51
C GLY A 804 12.47 19.54 -0.55
N VAL A 805 11.64 18.51 -0.71
CA VAL A 805 11.73 17.46 -1.74
C VAL A 805 10.89 17.84 -2.97
N SER A 806 10.93 17.05 -4.04
CA SER A 806 10.41 17.45 -5.37
C SER A 806 9.01 18.05 -5.42
N TYR A 807 8.10 17.65 -4.53
CA TYR A 807 6.72 18.15 -4.49
C TYR A 807 6.50 19.32 -3.51
N ASN A 808 7.43 19.60 -2.59
CA ASN A 808 7.34 20.70 -1.62
C ASN A 808 8.60 21.57 -1.56
N ALA A 809 9.46 21.52 -2.59
CA ALA A 809 10.75 22.22 -2.64
C ALA A 809 10.62 23.75 -2.49
N GLU A 810 9.50 24.32 -2.92
CA GLU A 810 9.22 25.76 -2.90
C GLU A 810 7.88 26.06 -2.24
N ILE A 811 7.82 27.13 -1.45
CA ILE A 811 6.64 27.57 -0.70
C ILE A 811 6.23 28.96 -1.20
N GLU A 812 4.94 29.15 -1.47
CA GLU A 812 4.37 30.47 -1.81
C GLU A 812 4.35 31.42 -0.58
N PRO A 813 4.37 32.75 -0.75
CA PRO A 813 4.19 33.72 0.32
C PRO A 813 2.99 33.40 1.23
N GLY A 814 3.23 33.27 2.54
CA GLY A 814 2.23 32.92 3.55
C GLY A 814 1.79 31.45 3.59
N ALA A 815 2.26 30.61 2.67
CA ALA A 815 2.04 29.16 2.71
C ALA A 815 3.09 28.46 3.58
N SER A 816 2.91 27.17 3.85
CA SER A 816 3.86 26.40 4.67
C SER A 816 4.10 24.99 4.15
N ALA A 817 5.33 24.51 4.29
CA ALA A 817 5.68 23.11 4.15
C ALA A 817 5.72 22.46 5.53
N ARG A 818 5.40 21.17 5.59
CA ARG A 818 5.47 20.36 6.81
C ARG A 818 6.36 19.16 6.57
N PHE A 819 7.33 18.98 7.44
CA PHE A 819 8.19 17.81 7.46
C PHE A 819 8.33 17.30 8.88
N GLY A 820 8.96 16.16 9.05
CA GLY A 820 9.33 15.70 10.38
C GLY A 820 10.48 14.74 10.33
N PHE A 821 11.01 14.47 11.51
CA PHE A 821 12.16 13.60 11.67
C PHE A 821 12.16 12.92 13.03
N CYS A 822 12.87 11.80 13.12
CA CYS A 822 13.16 11.13 14.38
C CYS A 822 14.67 11.04 14.59
N TRP A 823 15.11 11.14 15.84
CA TRP A 823 16.51 11.02 16.24
C TRP A 823 16.70 10.00 17.35
N ARG A 824 17.94 9.53 17.49
CA ARG A 824 18.39 8.63 18.56
C ARG A 824 19.77 9.03 19.07
N ASP A 825 20.00 8.85 20.37
CA ASP A 825 21.27 9.17 21.05
C ASP A 825 22.47 8.39 20.49
#